data_AF-A0AA88KRC5-F1
#
_entry.id   AF-A0AA88KRC5-F1
#
_cell.length_a   1.000
_cell.length_b   1.000
_cell.length_c   1.000
_cell.angle_alpha   90.00
_cell.angle_beta   90.00
_cell.angle_gamma   90.00
#
_symmetry.space_group_name_H-M   'P 1'
#
loop_
_entity.id
_entity.type
_entity.pdbx_description
1 polymer ?
#
loop_
_entity_poly.entity_id
_entity_poly.type
_entity_poly.pdbx_seq_one_letter_code
_entity_poly.pdbx_strand_id
1 'polypeptide(L)'
;MSFTAYFSYQANLKPAWKTFYISYPELKNALHHIRDEMTLMKEEQKKNRRLRKMRGSGILEQHHHHSSSTLGGSATGTEGAAADDHGIEEADETRGLLSHQNDHTLPNTQNLGNNAPEQQQHDDSQPVIMDDYFFRLEIGESLNMDIENFKAMFKKDIETVFSKYNSELKLINEKILRTQKELAEARMRPFFNSESGPKLKEKFVAIYRELEFLYSFLHVNRIASNNLLMKFEFCGEHSQELYQWYNDQPNADFNTNELKHTMESVEQIFAKYFTSSDQTKALSFLREPSTNHTHGDTFKLALFIGMVIPMFIILVAMWFFKDPNYDQIPGFFDVLPIFRSIGLYILYGWLYGINLFVWERYKVNFAYLFEFDPVNHLKSIKIWKTASVLTVFWFVFFFLYLSTVKGYLTILDAKWYPLIMGLMMIFIAVLPMHFVHLSARYTLLKVLGKLLITPFGHIRFREFFVADVLTSMVIPITDTAYMLCYYFSNSWNGGENKCHDFNKFLAPCLTFLPFLWRMLQCCRRFYDDHTQRSQLLNALKYVAALVVILFNTLHANLEENDSWGPFRYIWILVIPVSTFYAFSWDILMDWGLFRVKKVKPEERARTQLEALKKFFTEQTICGYRFAMRGRRLYGRSKVVYRIAIIFNLFARFAWAGTISTFFKNNKESLAILFGSIELMRRCSWSIFRLEWAAIANDEGWRKHNFVPGIPIYNMYKQQ
;
A
#
# COMPACT_ATOMS: atom_id res chain seq x y z
N MET A 1 1.06 -19.98 4.24
CA MET A 1 1.59 -18.79 3.50
C MET A 1 0.59 -18.22 2.47
N SER A 2 -0.69 -18.61 2.48
CA SER A 2 -1.48 -18.73 1.25
C SER A 2 -2.48 -17.62 0.95
N PHE A 3 -2.76 -16.70 1.88
CA PHE A 3 -3.69 -15.58 1.66
C PHE A 3 -3.07 -14.52 0.74
N THR A 4 -1.87 -14.05 1.09
CA THR A 4 -1.11 -13.08 0.30
C THR A 4 -0.85 -13.58 -1.12
N ALA A 5 -0.54 -14.86 -1.31
CA ALA A 5 -0.24 -15.46 -2.63
C ALA A 5 -1.47 -15.53 -3.56
N TYR A 6 -2.63 -15.99 -3.06
CA TYR A 6 -3.89 -16.03 -3.83
C TYR A 6 -4.20 -14.67 -4.47
N PHE A 7 -4.28 -13.67 -3.61
CA PHE A 7 -4.57 -12.31 -4.03
C PHE A 7 -3.42 -11.66 -4.84
N SER A 8 -2.15 -12.04 -4.57
CA SER A 8 -0.94 -11.56 -5.29
C SER A 8 -1.01 -11.76 -6.79
N TYR A 9 -1.76 -12.76 -7.26
CA TYR A 9 -2.02 -12.97 -8.68
C TYR A 9 -3.30 -12.28 -9.15
N GLN A 10 -4.39 -12.30 -8.36
CA GLN A 10 -5.70 -11.71 -8.72
C GLN A 10 -5.62 -10.29 -9.31
N ALA A 11 -4.73 -9.49 -8.75
CA ALA A 11 -4.66 -8.07 -9.06
C ALA A 11 -3.69 -7.71 -10.21
N ASN A 12 -2.90 -8.68 -10.70
CA ASN A 12 -2.22 -8.58 -12.00
C ASN A 12 -3.17 -8.95 -13.16
N LEU A 13 -4.28 -9.64 -12.88
CA LEU A 13 -5.24 -10.10 -13.88
C LEU A 13 -6.16 -8.96 -14.36
N LYS A 14 -6.65 -9.11 -15.60
CA LYS A 14 -7.49 -8.11 -16.29
C LYS A 14 -8.71 -7.73 -15.41
N PRO A 15 -9.15 -6.45 -15.39
CA PRO A 15 -10.32 -6.04 -14.59
C PRO A 15 -11.58 -6.87 -14.85
N ALA A 16 -11.83 -7.24 -16.11
CA ALA A 16 -12.95 -8.07 -16.56
C ALA A 16 -12.91 -9.53 -16.06
N TRP A 17 -11.85 -9.95 -15.37
CA TRP A 17 -11.75 -11.29 -14.75
C TRP A 17 -11.93 -11.24 -13.23
N LYS A 18 -11.98 -10.05 -12.62
CA LYS A 18 -12.07 -9.90 -11.16
C LYS A 18 -13.43 -10.29 -10.56
N THR A 19 -14.44 -10.45 -11.40
CA THR A 19 -15.81 -10.85 -11.05
C THR A 19 -16.05 -12.37 -11.20
N PHE A 20 -15.03 -13.14 -11.58
CA PHE A 20 -15.14 -14.57 -11.89
C PHE A 20 -14.18 -15.40 -11.01
N TYR A 21 -14.15 -15.12 -9.71
CA TYR A 21 -13.40 -15.90 -8.73
C TYR A 21 -14.37 -16.59 -7.75
N ILE A 22 -13.91 -17.69 -7.15
CA ILE A 22 -14.54 -18.28 -5.97
C ILE A 22 -14.75 -17.18 -4.90
N SER A 23 -15.96 -17.12 -4.36
CA SER A 23 -16.49 -16.14 -3.40
C SER A 23 -15.90 -16.32 -2.00
N TYR A 24 -14.57 -16.45 -1.91
CA TYR A 24 -13.83 -16.83 -0.71
C TYR A 24 -14.26 -16.10 0.57
N PRO A 25 -14.56 -14.78 0.60
CA PRO A 25 -15.04 -14.13 1.82
C PRO A 25 -16.40 -14.65 2.30
N GLU A 26 -17.32 -14.93 1.39
CA GLU A 26 -18.69 -15.38 1.69
C GLU A 26 -18.68 -16.86 2.10
N LEU A 27 -18.03 -17.71 1.30
CA LEU A 27 -17.77 -19.12 1.62
C LEU A 27 -16.98 -19.29 2.93
N LYS A 28 -16.02 -18.39 3.23
CA LYS A 28 -15.34 -18.35 4.53
C LYS A 28 -16.33 -18.03 5.66
N ASN A 29 -17.26 -17.11 5.45
CA ASN A 29 -18.19 -16.69 6.50
C ASN A 29 -19.21 -17.81 6.79
N ALA A 30 -19.73 -18.49 5.77
CA ALA A 30 -20.52 -19.71 5.92
C ALA A 30 -19.76 -20.79 6.73
N LEU A 31 -18.47 -21.01 6.42
CA LEU A 31 -17.63 -21.92 7.21
C LEU A 31 -17.33 -21.47 8.65
N HIS A 32 -17.47 -20.17 8.96
CA HIS A 32 -17.44 -19.71 10.35
C HIS A 32 -18.79 -19.97 11.03
N HIS A 33 -19.92 -19.76 10.35
CA HIS A 33 -21.25 -20.08 10.87
C HIS A 33 -21.38 -21.56 11.25
N ILE A 34 -21.12 -22.46 10.29
CA ILE A 34 -21.06 -23.92 10.47
C ILE A 34 -20.19 -24.32 11.66
N ARG A 35 -18.99 -23.71 11.78
CA ARG A 35 -18.05 -23.96 12.89
C ARG A 35 -18.59 -23.51 14.24
N ASP A 36 -19.25 -22.36 14.28
CA ASP A 36 -19.72 -21.76 15.53
C ASP A 36 -20.98 -22.52 16.02
N GLU A 37 -21.87 -22.98 15.14
CA GLU A 37 -22.93 -23.96 15.48
C GLU A 37 -22.36 -25.27 16.03
N MET A 38 -21.36 -25.87 15.36
CA MET A 38 -20.69 -27.07 15.88
C MET A 38 -19.96 -26.85 17.21
N THR A 39 -19.62 -25.60 17.55
CA THR A 39 -19.04 -25.25 18.85
C THR A 39 -20.14 -25.21 19.92
N LEU A 40 -21.27 -24.56 19.63
CA LEU A 40 -22.46 -24.55 20.49
C LEU A 40 -22.95 -25.98 20.79
N MET A 41 -23.10 -26.84 19.78
CA MET A 41 -23.43 -28.26 19.96
C MET A 41 -22.49 -28.97 20.95
N LYS A 42 -21.18 -28.72 20.86
CA LYS A 42 -20.16 -29.36 21.71
C LYS A 42 -20.16 -28.79 23.13
N GLU A 43 -20.71 -27.61 23.36
CA GLU A 43 -20.92 -27.03 24.69
C GLU A 43 -22.26 -27.49 25.30
N GLU A 44 -23.33 -27.54 24.52
CA GLU A 44 -24.63 -28.10 24.91
C GLU A 44 -24.49 -29.58 25.29
N GLN A 45 -23.78 -30.40 24.49
CA GLN A 45 -23.52 -31.80 24.85
C GLN A 45 -22.71 -31.93 26.16
N LYS A 46 -21.80 -30.99 26.48
CA LYS A 46 -21.08 -30.98 27.77
C LYS A 46 -22.02 -30.58 28.92
N LYS A 47 -22.89 -29.59 28.70
CA LYS A 47 -23.93 -29.14 29.65
C LYS A 47 -24.92 -30.28 29.95
N ASN A 48 -25.43 -30.98 28.93
CA ASN A 48 -26.34 -32.11 29.09
C ASN A 48 -25.64 -33.32 29.73
N ARG A 49 -24.36 -33.59 29.43
CA ARG A 49 -23.56 -34.59 30.16
C ARG A 49 -23.34 -34.21 31.65
N ARG A 50 -23.16 -32.92 31.97
CA ARG A 50 -23.09 -32.43 33.37
C ARG A 50 -24.43 -32.57 34.09
N LEU A 51 -25.54 -32.19 33.46
CA LEU A 51 -26.90 -32.34 34.01
C LEU A 51 -27.26 -33.81 34.28
N ARG A 52 -26.95 -34.71 33.32
CA ARG A 52 -27.11 -36.17 33.51
C ARG A 52 -26.25 -36.70 34.67
N LYS A 53 -25.02 -36.22 34.85
CA LYS A 53 -24.20 -36.56 36.03
C LYS A 53 -24.82 -36.05 37.34
N MET A 54 -25.31 -34.81 37.40
CA MET A 54 -25.91 -34.27 38.62
C MET A 54 -27.20 -35.01 39.01
N ARG A 55 -28.08 -35.35 38.06
CA ARG A 55 -29.22 -36.26 38.32
C ARG A 55 -28.75 -37.65 38.78
N GLY A 56 -27.75 -38.23 38.12
CA GLY A 56 -27.19 -39.54 38.46
C GLY A 56 -26.38 -39.60 39.76
N SER A 57 -26.17 -38.49 40.46
CA SER A 57 -25.46 -38.42 41.76
C SER A 57 -26.38 -38.09 42.94
N GLY A 58 -27.71 -37.99 42.73
CA GLY A 58 -28.69 -37.82 43.82
C GLY A 58 -28.70 -36.44 44.49
N ILE A 59 -27.96 -35.45 43.98
CA ILE A 59 -27.86 -34.11 44.59
C ILE A 59 -28.90 -33.16 43.97
N LEU A 60 -30.20 -33.43 44.23
CA LEU A 60 -31.24 -32.40 44.13
C LEU A 60 -32.51 -32.65 44.98
N GLU A 61 -32.41 -33.38 46.10
CA GLU A 61 -33.48 -33.40 47.11
C GLU A 61 -33.00 -32.84 48.45
N GLN A 62 -33.45 -31.61 48.73
CA GLN A 62 -33.82 -31.04 50.04
C GLN A 62 -33.75 -29.51 49.95
N HIS A 63 -34.89 -28.85 49.70
CA HIS A 63 -35.26 -27.53 50.26
C HIS A 63 -36.62 -27.02 49.71
N HIS A 64 -37.67 -27.84 49.77
CA HIS A 64 -39.04 -27.38 49.48
C HIS A 64 -40.12 -27.94 50.43
N HIS A 65 -39.82 -28.03 51.73
CA HIS A 65 -40.86 -28.05 52.78
C HIS A 65 -40.42 -27.30 54.04
N HIS A 66 -40.64 -25.98 54.04
CA HIS A 66 -41.25 -25.28 55.18
C HIS A 66 -41.72 -23.88 54.74
N SER A 67 -43.02 -23.63 54.90
CA SER A 67 -43.63 -22.33 54.61
C SER A 67 -44.64 -22.00 55.71
N SER A 68 -44.14 -21.45 56.82
CA SER A 68 -44.93 -20.97 57.95
C SER A 68 -44.32 -19.69 58.52
N SER A 69 -45.19 -18.76 58.94
CA SER A 69 -44.89 -17.58 59.78
C SER A 69 -43.76 -16.61 59.35
N THR A 70 -44.15 -15.64 58.50
CA THR A 70 -44.08 -14.17 58.74
C THR A 70 -42.77 -13.42 59.09
N LEU A 71 -42.70 -12.17 58.59
CA LEU A 71 -41.75 -11.07 58.87
C LEU A 71 -40.36 -11.21 58.20
N GLY A 72 -39.70 -10.12 57.76
CA GLY A 72 -40.18 -8.73 57.65
C GLY A 72 -39.06 -7.69 57.53
N GLY A 73 -38.67 -7.29 56.30
CA GLY A 73 -37.59 -6.32 56.05
C GLY A 73 -36.17 -6.86 56.38
N SER A 74 -35.08 -6.10 56.27
CA SER A 74 -34.80 -4.89 55.48
C SER A 74 -33.29 -4.56 55.53
N ALA A 75 -32.69 -4.21 54.39
CA ALA A 75 -31.51 -3.34 54.22
C ALA A 75 -30.12 -3.67 54.86
N THR A 76 -29.14 -3.86 53.96
CA THR A 76 -27.80 -3.19 53.89
C THR A 76 -26.77 -3.25 55.03
N GLY A 77 -25.52 -3.51 54.64
CA GLY A 77 -24.29 -3.14 55.36
C GLY A 77 -23.25 -4.28 55.42
N THR A 78 -21.94 -4.16 55.26
CA THR A 78 -20.96 -3.23 54.63
C THR A 78 -19.61 -3.56 55.29
N GLU A 79 -18.58 -3.81 54.47
CA GLU A 79 -17.14 -3.62 54.80
C GLU A 79 -16.46 -4.50 55.86
N GLY A 80 -15.11 -4.48 55.82
CA GLY A 80 -14.22 -5.15 56.77
C GLY A 80 -13.67 -6.52 56.30
N ALA A 81 -12.42 -6.92 56.60
CA ALA A 81 -11.08 -6.32 56.48
C ALA A 81 -10.06 -7.28 57.14
N ALA A 82 -8.76 -7.16 56.84
CA ALA A 82 -7.63 -7.79 57.55
C ALA A 82 -7.58 -9.35 57.53
N ALA A 83 -6.47 -10.02 57.88
CA ALA A 83 -5.02 -9.74 57.70
C ALA A 83 -4.23 -11.05 58.02
N ASP A 84 -2.90 -11.03 57.85
CA ASP A 84 -1.89 -11.79 58.62
C ASP A 84 -1.87 -13.35 58.53
N ASP A 85 -0.75 -14.08 58.68
CA ASP A 85 0.69 -13.78 58.50
C ASP A 85 1.50 -15.12 58.30
N HIS A 86 2.84 -15.06 58.29
CA HIS A 86 3.87 -16.13 58.27
C HIS A 86 3.55 -17.44 59.06
N GLY A 87 4.18 -18.60 58.77
CA GLY A 87 5.24 -18.97 57.80
C GLY A 87 5.92 -20.31 58.17
N ILE A 88 7.10 -20.61 57.59
CA ILE A 88 8.01 -21.76 57.86
C ILE A 88 7.50 -23.14 57.36
N GLU A 89 8.30 -24.17 57.05
CA GLU A 89 9.48 -24.38 56.16
C GLU A 89 9.74 -25.92 56.10
N GLU A 90 10.29 -26.43 55.00
CA GLU A 90 11.02 -27.71 54.72
C GLU A 90 10.91 -28.96 55.67
N ALA A 91 10.91 -30.22 55.19
CA ALA A 91 10.88 -30.85 53.85
C ALA A 91 10.59 -32.39 54.03
N ASP A 92 10.53 -33.31 53.04
CA ASP A 92 10.71 -33.22 51.58
C ASP A 92 9.54 -33.94 50.83
N GLU A 93 9.59 -35.08 50.09
CA GLU A 93 10.63 -36.06 49.71
C GLU A 93 10.34 -36.62 48.29
N THR A 94 11.18 -37.53 47.78
CA THR A 94 11.27 -37.88 46.35
C THR A 94 10.04 -38.55 45.74
N ARG A 95 9.80 -38.28 44.45
CA ARG A 95 9.00 -39.18 43.61
C ARG A 95 9.32 -39.14 42.11
N GLY A 96 9.83 -40.26 41.62
CA GLY A 96 9.88 -40.64 40.21
C GLY A 96 10.54 -42.02 40.10
N LEU A 97 10.27 -42.90 39.14
CA LEU A 97 9.31 -43.09 38.05
C LEU A 97 10.01 -44.13 37.13
N LEU A 98 9.27 -44.83 36.26
CA LEU A 98 9.73 -45.97 35.42
C LEU A 98 9.90 -47.27 36.23
N SER A 99 9.63 -48.46 35.68
CA SER A 99 9.31 -48.92 34.30
C SER A 99 8.16 -49.97 34.36
N HIS A 100 7.64 -50.62 33.31
CA HIS A 100 7.34 -50.43 31.88
C HIS A 100 7.07 -51.86 31.33
N GLN A 101 6.22 -52.03 30.30
CA GLN A 101 6.01 -53.24 29.46
C GLN A 101 5.01 -54.36 29.88
N ASN A 102 4.12 -54.70 28.91
CA ASN A 102 3.70 -56.03 28.44
C ASN A 102 2.93 -57.01 29.40
N ASP A 103 2.05 -57.93 28.96
CA ASP A 103 1.56 -58.27 27.60
C ASP A 103 0.15 -58.92 27.56
N HIS A 104 -0.37 -59.17 26.34
CA HIS A 104 -1.51 -60.00 25.91
C HIS A 104 -2.34 -60.85 26.92
N THR A 105 -3.69 -60.82 26.83
CA THR A 105 -4.54 -61.91 26.28
C THR A 105 -6.07 -61.66 26.34
N LEU A 106 -6.83 -62.37 25.49
CA LEU A 106 -8.29 -62.65 25.49
C LEU A 106 -8.46 -64.18 25.78
N PRO A 107 -9.65 -64.77 26.07
CA PRO A 107 -10.98 -64.38 25.57
C PRO A 107 -12.22 -64.72 26.46
N ASN A 108 -13.40 -64.66 25.83
CA ASN A 108 -14.61 -65.49 25.99
C ASN A 108 -15.80 -65.07 26.87
N THR A 109 -16.95 -65.50 26.34
CA THR A 109 -18.35 -65.24 26.72
C THR A 109 -18.97 -66.36 27.54
N GLN A 110 -19.93 -66.05 28.43
CA GLN A 110 -21.22 -66.73 28.63
C GLN A 110 -21.98 -66.09 29.83
N ASN A 111 -23.24 -66.44 30.16
CA ASN A 111 -24.53 -66.39 29.43
C ASN A 111 -25.64 -66.80 30.45
N LEU A 112 -26.81 -66.12 30.49
CA LEU A 112 -28.01 -66.44 31.31
C LEU A 112 -27.83 -66.38 32.87
N GLY A 113 -28.86 -66.18 33.72
CA GLY A 113 -30.25 -65.73 33.50
C GLY A 113 -31.23 -66.04 34.67
N ASN A 114 -32.09 -65.07 35.06
CA ASN A 114 -33.33 -65.16 35.89
C ASN A 114 -33.16 -65.59 37.39
N ASN A 115 -34.03 -65.32 38.39
CA ASN A 115 -35.37 -64.68 38.61
C ASN A 115 -35.25 -63.72 39.83
N ALA A 116 -35.93 -62.59 40.06
CA ALA A 116 -37.38 -62.21 40.08
C ALA A 116 -38.19 -62.80 41.28
N PRO A 117 -39.26 -62.14 41.83
CA PRO A 117 -39.64 -60.70 41.86
C PRO A 117 -40.26 -60.18 43.21
N GLU A 118 -40.54 -58.87 43.34
CA GLU A 118 -41.70 -58.21 44.03
C GLU A 118 -41.56 -56.66 43.87
N GLN A 119 -42.52 -55.88 43.34
CA GLN A 119 -43.76 -55.32 43.92
C GLN A 119 -43.53 -54.31 45.06
N GLN A 120 -44.02 -53.05 45.10
CA GLN A 120 -44.76 -52.12 44.19
C GLN A 120 -44.11 -50.70 44.33
N GLN A 121 -44.47 -49.55 43.74
CA GLN A 121 -45.75 -49.00 43.22
C GLN A 121 -45.46 -47.82 42.24
N HIS A 122 -46.48 -47.24 41.59
CA HIS A 122 -46.34 -46.14 40.60
C HIS A 122 -46.02 -44.76 41.20
N ASP A 123 -45.21 -43.96 40.48
CA ASP A 123 -45.43 -42.52 40.29
C ASP A 123 -44.92 -42.09 38.89
N ASP A 124 -45.54 -41.08 38.27
CA ASP A 124 -45.33 -40.72 36.86
C ASP A 124 -44.50 -39.43 36.70
N SER A 125 -43.23 -39.56 36.34
CA SER A 125 -42.35 -38.41 36.10
C SER A 125 -41.28 -38.64 35.01
N GLN A 126 -41.71 -38.84 33.75
CA GLN A 126 -40.82 -38.57 32.61
C GLN A 126 -40.68 -37.05 32.36
N PRO A 127 -39.47 -36.48 32.51
CA PRO A 127 -39.04 -35.46 31.53
C PRO A 127 -37.54 -35.47 31.18
N VAL A 128 -37.21 -34.78 30.07
CA VAL A 128 -35.87 -34.36 29.58
C VAL A 128 -35.11 -35.33 28.63
N ILE A 129 -35.69 -36.46 28.19
CA ILE A 129 -35.13 -37.20 27.04
C ILE A 129 -35.63 -36.66 25.70
N MET A 130 -36.90 -36.25 25.61
CA MET A 130 -37.53 -35.84 24.35
C MET A 130 -36.93 -34.54 23.78
N ASP A 131 -36.72 -33.53 24.63
CA ASP A 131 -36.19 -32.22 24.20
C ASP A 131 -34.74 -32.34 23.69
N ASP A 132 -33.90 -33.11 24.39
CA ASP A 132 -32.51 -33.41 23.99
C ASP A 132 -32.42 -34.32 22.74
N TYR A 133 -33.56 -34.82 22.24
CA TYR A 133 -33.66 -35.54 20.96
C TYR A 133 -34.17 -34.62 19.84
N PHE A 134 -35.29 -33.91 20.04
CA PHE A 134 -35.82 -32.95 19.06
C PHE A 134 -34.83 -31.81 18.76
N PHE A 135 -34.20 -31.23 19.78
CA PHE A 135 -33.17 -30.19 19.61
C PHE A 135 -31.96 -30.67 18.78
N ARG A 136 -31.64 -31.97 18.82
CA ARG A 136 -30.56 -32.57 17.99
C ARG A 136 -31.00 -32.86 16.57
N LEU A 137 -32.29 -33.14 16.35
CA LEU A 137 -32.88 -33.22 15.02
C LEU A 137 -32.90 -31.83 14.37
N GLU A 138 -33.45 -30.82 15.05
CA GLU A 138 -33.52 -29.44 14.55
C GLU A 138 -32.12 -28.87 14.20
N ILE A 139 -31.13 -29.03 15.08
CA ILE A 139 -29.76 -28.59 14.79
C ILE A 139 -29.07 -29.48 13.74
N GLY A 140 -29.39 -30.78 13.68
CA GLY A 140 -28.91 -31.68 12.63
C GLY A 140 -29.42 -31.27 11.25
N GLU A 141 -30.70 -30.89 11.15
CA GLU A 141 -31.31 -30.36 9.94
C GLU A 141 -30.75 -28.97 9.58
N SER A 142 -30.57 -28.08 10.55
CA SER A 142 -29.90 -26.78 10.36
C SER A 142 -28.49 -26.94 9.79
N LEU A 143 -27.65 -27.78 10.42
CA LEU A 143 -26.28 -28.01 9.99
C LEU A 143 -26.21 -28.64 8.59
N ASN A 144 -27.10 -29.59 8.29
CA ASN A 144 -27.18 -30.20 6.97
C ASN A 144 -27.62 -29.19 5.90
N MET A 145 -28.60 -28.34 6.20
CA MET A 145 -29.02 -27.25 5.31
C MET A 145 -27.86 -26.27 5.05
N ASP A 146 -27.09 -25.90 6.07
CA ASP A 146 -25.94 -25.00 5.94
C ASP A 146 -24.78 -25.64 5.12
N ILE A 147 -24.57 -26.95 5.28
CA ILE A 147 -23.61 -27.73 4.49
C ILE A 147 -24.03 -27.83 3.01
N GLU A 148 -25.31 -28.10 2.72
CA GLU A 148 -25.82 -28.14 1.34
C GLU A 148 -25.85 -26.75 0.68
N ASN A 149 -26.20 -25.70 1.44
CA ASN A 149 -26.07 -24.31 0.99
C ASN A 149 -24.63 -23.98 0.61
N PHE A 150 -23.66 -24.38 1.45
CA PHE A 150 -22.24 -24.23 1.15
C PHE A 150 -21.84 -24.99 -0.13
N LYS A 151 -22.22 -26.26 -0.26
CA LYS A 151 -21.95 -27.09 -1.45
C LYS A 151 -22.51 -26.45 -2.72
N ALA A 152 -23.75 -25.95 -2.68
CA ALA A 152 -24.41 -25.29 -3.80
C ALA A 152 -23.71 -23.99 -4.22
N MET A 153 -23.33 -23.13 -3.25
CA MET A 153 -22.54 -21.92 -3.53
C MET A 153 -21.19 -22.26 -4.15
N PHE A 154 -20.47 -23.22 -3.56
CA PHE A 154 -19.12 -23.59 -3.99
C PHE A 154 -19.10 -24.21 -5.40
N LYS A 155 -20.08 -25.07 -5.72
CA LYS A 155 -20.25 -25.65 -7.06
C LYS A 155 -20.52 -24.58 -8.12
N LYS A 156 -21.45 -23.67 -7.84
CA LYS A 156 -21.80 -22.54 -8.73
C LYS A 156 -20.58 -21.65 -9.02
N ASP A 157 -19.71 -21.45 -8.05
CA ASP A 157 -18.46 -20.71 -8.24
C ASP A 157 -17.48 -21.43 -9.16
N ILE A 158 -17.29 -22.76 -9.00
CA ILE A 158 -16.47 -23.56 -9.92
C ILE A 158 -17.03 -23.50 -11.34
N GLU A 159 -18.33 -23.70 -11.52
CA GLU A 159 -19.00 -23.61 -12.84
C GLU A 159 -18.81 -22.23 -13.48
N THR A 160 -18.88 -21.16 -12.67
CA THR A 160 -18.65 -19.77 -13.11
C THR A 160 -17.20 -19.53 -13.54
N VAL A 161 -16.22 -20.03 -12.76
CA VAL A 161 -14.79 -19.95 -13.08
C VAL A 161 -14.48 -20.69 -14.39
N PHE A 162 -14.99 -21.92 -14.56
CA PHE A 162 -14.69 -22.73 -15.75
C PHE A 162 -15.44 -22.27 -17.00
N SER A 163 -16.68 -21.79 -16.87
CA SER A 163 -17.39 -21.10 -17.95
C SER A 163 -16.58 -19.90 -18.47
N LYS A 164 -16.02 -19.09 -17.57
CA LYS A 164 -15.17 -17.95 -17.94
C LYS A 164 -13.84 -18.39 -18.57
N TYR A 165 -13.17 -19.40 -18.01
CA TYR A 165 -11.93 -19.97 -18.54
C TYR A 165 -12.12 -20.48 -19.97
N ASN A 166 -13.12 -21.33 -20.21
CA ASN A 166 -13.41 -21.92 -21.52
C ASN A 166 -13.75 -20.84 -22.57
N SER A 167 -14.52 -19.81 -22.18
CA SER A 167 -14.84 -18.67 -23.04
C SER A 167 -13.60 -17.86 -23.47
N GLU A 168 -12.67 -17.59 -22.55
CA GLU A 168 -11.43 -16.86 -22.86
C GLU A 168 -10.44 -17.73 -23.64
N LEU A 169 -10.30 -19.02 -23.31
CA LEU A 169 -9.43 -19.95 -24.04
C LEU A 169 -9.85 -20.09 -25.50
N LYS A 170 -11.15 -20.25 -25.77
CA LYS A 170 -11.68 -20.29 -27.14
C LYS A 170 -11.30 -19.02 -27.92
N LEU A 171 -11.49 -17.84 -27.32
CA LEU A 171 -11.13 -16.57 -27.94
C LEU A 171 -9.62 -16.43 -28.19
N ILE A 172 -8.78 -16.95 -27.30
CA ILE A 172 -7.32 -16.98 -27.48
C ILE A 172 -6.92 -17.95 -28.58
N ASN A 173 -7.52 -19.14 -28.65
CA ASN A 173 -7.29 -20.11 -29.72
C ASN A 173 -7.70 -19.57 -31.10
N GLU A 174 -8.78 -18.80 -31.19
CA GLU A 174 -9.13 -18.06 -32.40
C GLU A 174 -8.09 -16.99 -32.78
N LYS A 175 -7.53 -16.25 -31.81
CA LYS A 175 -6.44 -15.28 -32.05
C LYS A 175 -5.16 -15.98 -32.51
N ILE A 176 -4.83 -17.13 -31.93
CA ILE A 176 -3.69 -17.98 -32.32
C ILE A 176 -3.85 -18.39 -33.79
N LEU A 177 -4.98 -18.99 -34.17
CA LEU A 177 -5.23 -19.45 -35.54
C LEU A 177 -5.18 -18.31 -36.56
N ARG A 178 -5.79 -17.15 -36.25
CA ARG A 178 -5.72 -15.95 -37.11
C ARG A 178 -4.28 -15.46 -37.28
N THR A 179 -3.50 -15.41 -36.19
CA THR A 179 -2.09 -14.93 -36.22
C THR A 179 -1.16 -15.92 -36.91
N GLN A 180 -1.41 -17.24 -36.81
CA GLN A 180 -0.73 -18.27 -37.59
C GLN A 180 -0.98 -18.10 -39.10
N LYS A 181 -2.23 -17.81 -39.50
CA LYS A 181 -2.57 -17.56 -40.91
C LYS A 181 -1.90 -16.30 -41.44
N GLU A 182 -1.97 -15.19 -40.69
CA GLU A 182 -1.24 -13.95 -41.01
C GLU A 182 0.28 -14.19 -41.14
N LEU A 183 0.88 -15.00 -40.26
CA LEU A 183 2.29 -15.33 -40.29
C LEU A 183 2.67 -16.11 -41.57
N ALA A 184 1.84 -17.07 -41.99
CA ALA A 184 2.05 -17.82 -43.22
C ALA A 184 1.97 -16.91 -44.46
N GLU A 185 0.94 -16.04 -44.53
CA GLU A 185 0.75 -15.08 -45.62
C GLU A 185 1.84 -13.99 -45.67
N ALA A 186 2.27 -13.49 -44.51
CA ALA A 186 3.28 -12.44 -44.42
C ALA A 186 4.70 -12.94 -44.74
N ARG A 187 5.02 -14.21 -44.44
CA ARG A 187 6.33 -14.81 -44.73
C ARG A 187 6.65 -14.87 -46.22
N MET A 188 5.63 -14.94 -47.08
CA MET A 188 5.79 -14.94 -48.54
C MET A 188 6.12 -13.55 -49.12
N ARG A 189 6.19 -12.50 -48.30
CA ARG A 189 6.44 -11.11 -48.75
C ARG A 189 7.93 -10.74 -48.57
N PRO A 190 8.56 -10.04 -49.53
CA PRO A 190 10.00 -9.72 -49.47
C PRO A 190 10.42 -8.84 -48.28
N PHE A 191 9.46 -8.15 -47.63
CA PHE A 191 9.71 -7.25 -46.50
C PHE A 191 9.24 -7.82 -45.14
N PHE A 192 9.18 -9.16 -45.01
CA PHE A 192 8.79 -9.81 -43.76
C PHE A 192 9.62 -9.32 -42.56
N ASN A 193 10.96 -9.34 -42.65
CA ASN A 193 11.83 -9.03 -41.51
C ASN A 193 11.77 -7.55 -41.06
N SER A 194 11.48 -6.61 -41.97
CA SER A 194 11.49 -5.18 -41.69
C SER A 194 10.14 -4.63 -41.24
N GLU A 195 9.02 -5.13 -41.78
CA GLU A 195 7.71 -4.47 -41.61
C GLU A 195 6.63 -5.35 -40.98
N SER A 196 6.51 -6.62 -41.42
CA SER A 196 5.44 -7.52 -40.94
C SER A 196 5.85 -8.33 -39.71
N GLY A 197 7.09 -8.80 -39.67
CA GLY A 197 7.67 -9.59 -38.59
C GLY A 197 7.65 -8.88 -37.23
N PRO A 198 8.00 -7.58 -37.11
CA PRO A 198 7.86 -6.85 -35.85
C PRO A 198 6.42 -6.80 -35.33
N LYS A 199 5.45 -6.50 -36.22
CA LYS A 199 4.01 -6.46 -35.90
C LYS A 199 3.49 -7.83 -35.44
N LEU A 200 3.95 -8.91 -36.09
CA LEU A 200 3.61 -10.28 -35.72
C LEU A 200 4.26 -10.71 -34.40
N LYS A 201 5.52 -10.33 -34.12
CA LYS A 201 6.16 -10.56 -32.81
C LYS A 201 5.33 -9.94 -31.68
N GLU A 202 4.88 -8.69 -31.84
CA GLU A 202 4.02 -8.04 -30.84
C GLU A 202 2.68 -8.77 -30.65
N LYS A 203 2.04 -9.28 -31.73
CA LYS A 203 0.84 -10.12 -31.63
C LYS A 203 1.08 -11.41 -30.85
N PHE A 204 2.15 -12.16 -31.14
CA PHE A 204 2.47 -13.40 -30.41
C PHE A 204 2.78 -13.13 -28.94
N VAL A 205 3.54 -12.09 -28.63
CA VAL A 205 3.82 -11.67 -27.24
C VAL A 205 2.53 -11.28 -26.51
N ALA A 206 1.58 -10.60 -27.16
CA ALA A 206 0.29 -10.27 -26.57
C ALA A 206 -0.55 -11.53 -26.28
N ILE A 207 -0.64 -12.45 -27.25
CA ILE A 207 -1.36 -13.73 -27.11
C ILE A 207 -0.77 -14.58 -25.98
N TYR A 208 0.55 -14.73 -25.94
CA TYR A 208 1.22 -15.54 -24.93
C TYR A 208 1.02 -14.96 -23.51
N ARG A 209 1.01 -13.63 -23.33
CA ARG A 209 0.61 -13.00 -22.05
C ARG A 209 -0.85 -13.28 -21.69
N GLU A 210 -1.78 -13.36 -22.65
CA GLU A 210 -3.17 -13.76 -22.36
C GLU A 210 -3.26 -15.20 -21.84
N LEU A 211 -2.43 -16.12 -22.35
CA LEU A 211 -2.30 -17.48 -21.82
C LEU A 211 -1.69 -17.49 -20.40
N GLU A 212 -0.64 -16.71 -20.13
CA GLU A 212 -0.04 -16.62 -18.78
C GLU A 212 -0.99 -15.99 -17.74
N PHE A 213 -1.82 -15.03 -18.16
CA PHE A 213 -2.93 -14.56 -17.34
C PHE A 213 -3.93 -15.70 -17.08
N LEU A 214 -4.34 -16.44 -18.11
CA LEU A 214 -5.32 -17.53 -17.97
C LEU A 214 -4.80 -18.65 -17.04
N TYR A 215 -3.50 -18.95 -17.10
CA TYR A 215 -2.82 -19.89 -16.21
C TYR A 215 -2.83 -19.39 -14.76
N SER A 216 -2.49 -18.11 -14.58
CA SER A 216 -2.54 -17.46 -13.26
C SER A 216 -3.95 -17.46 -12.68
N PHE A 217 -4.99 -17.28 -13.51
CA PHE A 217 -6.40 -17.29 -13.10
C PHE A 217 -6.87 -18.66 -12.59
N LEU A 218 -6.56 -19.75 -13.28
CA LEU A 218 -6.85 -21.10 -12.77
C LEU A 218 -6.04 -21.42 -11.50
N HIS A 219 -4.75 -21.10 -11.49
CA HIS A 219 -3.87 -21.34 -10.34
C HIS A 219 -4.33 -20.59 -9.08
N VAL A 220 -4.87 -19.38 -9.24
CA VAL A 220 -5.51 -18.59 -8.17
C VAL A 220 -6.74 -19.32 -7.62
N ASN A 221 -7.68 -19.71 -8.46
CA ASN A 221 -8.90 -20.38 -7.99
C ASN A 221 -8.57 -21.72 -7.30
N ARG A 222 -7.61 -22.50 -7.82
CA ARG A 222 -7.09 -23.70 -7.14
C ARG A 222 -6.56 -23.41 -5.72
N ILE A 223 -5.82 -22.31 -5.54
CA ILE A 223 -5.32 -21.90 -4.23
C ILE A 223 -6.46 -21.45 -3.30
N ALA A 224 -7.53 -20.81 -3.82
CA ALA A 224 -8.72 -20.53 -3.02
C ALA A 224 -9.43 -21.81 -2.55
N SER A 225 -9.67 -22.77 -3.45
CA SER A 225 -10.24 -24.08 -3.12
C SER A 225 -9.43 -24.79 -2.02
N ASN A 226 -8.12 -24.91 -2.20
CA ASN A 226 -7.25 -25.53 -1.20
C ASN A 226 -7.24 -24.78 0.15
N ASN A 227 -7.41 -23.45 0.15
CA ASN A 227 -7.55 -22.63 1.36
C ASN A 227 -8.95 -22.69 2.02
N LEU A 228 -9.94 -23.29 1.36
CA LEU A 228 -11.26 -23.63 1.93
C LEU A 228 -11.24 -25.08 2.40
N LEU A 229 -10.60 -26.00 1.67
CA LEU A 229 -10.36 -27.39 2.09
C LEU A 229 -9.61 -27.49 3.42
N MET A 230 -8.49 -26.76 3.59
CA MET A 230 -7.78 -26.64 4.88
C MET A 230 -8.59 -25.93 5.99
N LYS A 231 -9.83 -25.51 5.72
CA LYS A 231 -10.79 -25.04 6.75
C LYS A 231 -11.87 -26.07 7.04
N PHE A 232 -12.25 -26.93 6.10
CA PHE A 232 -13.08 -28.10 6.38
C PHE A 232 -12.43 -29.01 7.42
N GLU A 233 -11.09 -29.10 7.46
CA GLU A 233 -10.36 -29.85 8.51
C GLU A 233 -10.73 -29.43 9.95
N PHE A 234 -11.21 -28.19 10.17
CA PHE A 234 -11.69 -27.74 11.48
C PHE A 234 -13.15 -28.13 11.79
N CYS A 235 -13.85 -28.79 10.86
CA CYS A 235 -15.26 -29.15 10.95
C CYS A 235 -15.51 -30.55 11.58
N GLY A 236 -14.46 -31.30 11.93
CA GLY A 236 -14.63 -32.60 12.60
C GLY A 236 -15.20 -33.68 11.67
N GLU A 237 -16.19 -34.43 12.12
CA GLU A 237 -16.67 -35.66 11.46
C GLU A 237 -17.14 -35.42 10.02
N HIS A 238 -17.94 -34.38 9.77
CA HIS A 238 -18.40 -34.00 8.41
C HIS A 238 -17.29 -33.53 7.46
N SER A 239 -16.06 -33.31 7.94
CA SER A 239 -14.95 -32.84 7.09
C SER A 239 -14.55 -33.85 6.01
N GLN A 240 -14.66 -35.15 6.31
CA GLN A 240 -14.24 -36.21 5.39
C GLN A 240 -15.23 -36.38 4.23
N GLU A 241 -16.54 -36.27 4.51
CA GLU A 241 -17.60 -36.29 3.51
C GLU A 241 -17.54 -35.07 2.58
N LEU A 242 -17.34 -33.87 3.14
CA LEU A 242 -17.12 -32.64 2.36
C LEU A 242 -15.85 -32.71 1.50
N TYR A 243 -14.79 -33.36 1.99
CA TYR A 243 -13.57 -33.57 1.23
C TYR A 243 -13.76 -34.59 0.09
N GLN A 244 -14.48 -35.69 0.31
CA GLN A 244 -14.86 -36.64 -0.75
C GLN A 244 -15.70 -35.94 -1.82
N TRP A 245 -16.81 -35.30 -1.41
CA TRP A 245 -17.67 -34.51 -2.29
C TRP A 245 -16.91 -33.48 -3.14
N TYR A 246 -15.89 -32.81 -2.58
CA TYR A 246 -15.04 -31.88 -3.33
C TYR A 246 -14.29 -32.58 -4.47
N ASN A 247 -13.64 -33.72 -4.18
CA ASN A 247 -12.83 -34.43 -5.17
C ASN A 247 -13.69 -35.03 -6.29
N ASP A 248 -14.95 -35.34 -5.99
CA ASP A 248 -15.95 -35.81 -6.96
C ASP A 248 -16.51 -34.67 -7.86
N GLN A 249 -16.21 -33.39 -7.58
CA GLN A 249 -16.68 -32.28 -8.43
C GLN A 249 -15.87 -32.18 -9.74
N PRO A 250 -16.54 -31.92 -10.89
CA PRO A 250 -15.85 -31.75 -12.17
C PRO A 250 -14.93 -30.52 -12.13
N ASN A 251 -13.69 -30.70 -12.59
CA ASN A 251 -12.60 -29.70 -12.59
C ASN A 251 -12.05 -29.29 -11.21
N ALA A 252 -12.33 -30.06 -10.15
CA ALA A 252 -11.80 -29.84 -8.80
C ALA A 252 -10.25 -29.88 -8.71
N ASP A 253 -9.57 -30.49 -9.68
CA ASP A 253 -8.11 -30.47 -9.79
C ASP A 253 -7.55 -29.13 -10.28
N PHE A 254 -8.38 -28.28 -10.89
CA PHE A 254 -8.00 -27.14 -11.71
C PHE A 254 -6.89 -27.50 -12.71
N ASN A 255 -7.21 -28.43 -13.61
CA ASN A 255 -6.32 -28.89 -14.66
C ASN A 255 -5.77 -27.71 -15.49
N THR A 256 -4.48 -27.79 -15.83
CA THR A 256 -3.80 -26.76 -16.64
C THR A 256 -3.08 -27.36 -17.84
N ASN A 257 -3.25 -28.65 -18.14
CA ASN A 257 -2.44 -29.35 -19.13
C ASN A 257 -2.77 -28.94 -20.57
N GLU A 258 -4.05 -28.75 -20.91
CA GLU A 258 -4.48 -28.16 -22.19
C GLU A 258 -3.86 -26.77 -22.41
N LEU A 259 -3.88 -25.95 -21.37
CA LEU A 259 -3.34 -24.59 -21.42
C LEU A 259 -1.81 -24.57 -21.57
N LYS A 260 -1.09 -25.46 -20.87
CA LYS A 260 0.37 -25.65 -21.04
C LYS A 260 0.69 -26.10 -22.45
N HIS A 261 0.00 -27.11 -22.98
CA HIS A 261 0.18 -27.56 -24.36
C HIS A 261 -0.09 -26.43 -25.38
N THR A 262 -1.07 -25.56 -25.11
CA THR A 262 -1.36 -24.37 -25.92
C THR A 262 -0.23 -23.34 -25.84
N MET A 263 0.34 -23.10 -24.65
CA MET A 263 1.51 -22.23 -24.46
C MET A 263 2.74 -22.80 -25.18
N GLU A 264 3.06 -24.07 -24.97
CA GLU A 264 4.16 -24.79 -25.63
C GLU A 264 4.02 -24.76 -27.16
N SER A 265 2.80 -24.90 -27.69
CA SER A 265 2.52 -24.77 -29.12
C SER A 265 2.84 -23.35 -29.65
N VAL A 266 2.48 -22.31 -28.89
CA VAL A 266 2.82 -20.91 -29.23
C VAL A 266 4.32 -20.65 -29.12
N GLU A 267 4.99 -21.18 -28.10
CA GLU A 267 6.45 -21.11 -27.91
C GLU A 267 7.21 -21.78 -29.06
N GLN A 268 6.82 -22.99 -29.47
CA GLN A 268 7.42 -23.73 -30.58
C GLN A 268 7.27 -22.98 -31.92
N ILE A 269 6.08 -22.40 -32.19
CA ILE A 269 5.83 -21.59 -33.38
C ILE A 269 6.71 -20.33 -33.35
N PHE A 270 6.73 -19.60 -32.23
CA PHE A 270 7.58 -18.41 -32.12
C PHE A 270 9.06 -18.76 -32.29
N ALA A 271 9.53 -19.85 -31.69
CA ALA A 271 10.92 -20.30 -31.82
C ALA A 271 11.31 -20.58 -33.27
N LYS A 272 10.49 -21.37 -33.97
CA LYS A 272 10.69 -21.79 -35.37
C LYS A 272 10.79 -20.61 -36.34
N TYR A 273 10.04 -19.52 -36.10
CA TYR A 273 9.97 -18.38 -37.02
C TYR A 273 10.75 -17.13 -36.59
N PHE A 274 11.15 -17.00 -35.31
CA PHE A 274 11.75 -15.77 -34.79
C PHE A 274 13.05 -15.91 -33.99
N THR A 275 13.43 -17.11 -33.54
CA THR A 275 14.68 -17.34 -32.77
C THR A 275 15.50 -18.53 -33.27
N SER A 276 15.33 -18.92 -34.54
CA SER A 276 16.04 -20.05 -35.18
C SER A 276 15.89 -21.37 -34.41
N SER A 277 14.65 -21.66 -33.97
CA SER A 277 14.27 -22.81 -33.15
C SER A 277 14.83 -22.84 -31.72
N ASP A 278 15.51 -21.79 -31.25
CA ASP A 278 15.91 -21.67 -29.85
C ASP A 278 14.70 -21.35 -28.97
N GLN A 279 14.16 -22.37 -28.31
CA GLN A 279 13.04 -22.25 -27.37
C GLN A 279 13.38 -21.39 -26.14
N THR A 280 14.62 -21.38 -25.67
CA THR A 280 15.00 -20.60 -24.48
C THR A 280 14.96 -19.10 -24.78
N LYS A 281 15.44 -18.70 -25.97
CA LYS A 281 15.31 -17.33 -26.49
C LYS A 281 13.87 -17.00 -26.85
N ALA A 282 13.09 -17.94 -27.39
CA ALA A 282 11.67 -17.71 -27.67
C ALA A 282 10.90 -17.39 -26.39
N LEU A 283 11.11 -18.19 -25.35
CA LEU A 283 10.47 -18.06 -24.06
C LEU A 283 10.83 -16.75 -23.34
N SER A 284 12.08 -16.30 -23.42
CA SER A 284 12.46 -14.98 -22.88
C SER A 284 11.81 -13.84 -23.66
N PHE A 285 11.79 -13.88 -25.00
CA PHE A 285 11.10 -12.87 -25.82
C PHE A 285 9.58 -12.81 -25.60
N LEU A 286 8.94 -13.95 -25.29
CA LEU A 286 7.51 -14.04 -25.02
C LEU A 286 7.15 -13.59 -23.59
N ARG A 287 7.95 -13.98 -22.58
CA ARG A 287 7.72 -13.64 -21.16
C ARG A 287 8.15 -12.23 -20.78
N GLU A 288 9.31 -11.77 -21.25
CA GLU A 288 9.73 -10.40 -20.95
C GLU A 288 8.79 -9.41 -21.64
N PRO A 289 8.17 -8.45 -20.92
CA PRO A 289 7.22 -7.53 -21.53
C PRO A 289 7.95 -6.52 -22.42
N SER A 290 8.27 -6.94 -23.65
CA SER A 290 8.97 -6.22 -24.73
C SER A 290 9.50 -4.87 -24.28
N THR A 291 10.59 -4.91 -23.51
CA THR A 291 11.22 -3.73 -22.92
C THR A 291 12.01 -3.01 -23.99
N ASN A 292 11.28 -2.49 -24.97
CA ASN A 292 11.68 -1.50 -25.96
C ASN A 292 11.90 -0.15 -25.22
N HIS A 293 12.81 -0.17 -24.25
CA HIS A 293 13.88 0.82 -24.20
C HIS A 293 14.58 0.73 -25.54
N THR A 294 14.04 1.44 -26.54
CA THR A 294 14.70 1.61 -27.82
C THR A 294 16.15 2.01 -27.50
N HIS A 295 17.17 1.38 -28.10
CA HIS A 295 18.56 1.73 -27.73
C HIS A 295 18.82 3.24 -27.91
N GLY A 296 18.13 3.87 -28.86
CA GLY A 296 18.06 5.32 -29.05
C GLY A 296 17.43 6.14 -27.90
N ASP A 297 16.56 5.60 -27.06
CA ASP A 297 16.05 6.29 -25.84
C ASP A 297 17.11 6.35 -24.75
N THR A 298 17.78 5.22 -24.49
CA THR A 298 18.89 5.14 -23.51
C THR A 298 20.07 5.98 -24.00
N PHE A 299 20.40 5.92 -25.29
CA PHE A 299 21.41 6.77 -25.92
C PHE A 299 21.07 8.26 -25.81
N LYS A 300 19.83 8.67 -26.12
CA LYS A 300 19.38 10.06 -25.97
C LYS A 300 19.45 10.52 -24.51
N LEU A 301 19.06 9.69 -23.55
CA LEU A 301 19.21 10.02 -22.12
C LEU A 301 20.68 10.23 -21.75
N ALA A 302 21.58 9.32 -22.16
CA ALA A 302 23.02 9.45 -21.91
C ALA A 302 23.60 10.72 -22.55
N LEU A 303 23.22 11.04 -23.79
CA LEU A 303 23.62 12.26 -24.49
C LEU A 303 23.20 13.53 -23.72
N PHE A 304 21.94 13.64 -23.31
CA PHE A 304 21.46 14.81 -22.56
C PHE A 304 22.06 14.90 -21.14
N ILE A 305 22.34 13.77 -20.48
CA ILE A 305 23.11 13.76 -19.22
C ILE A 305 24.53 14.27 -19.46
N GLY A 306 25.18 13.85 -20.55
CA GLY A 306 26.50 14.32 -20.96
C GLY A 306 26.57 15.82 -21.28
N MET A 307 25.44 16.45 -21.65
CA MET A 307 25.31 17.91 -21.78
C MET A 307 25.06 18.60 -20.43
N VAL A 308 24.23 17.99 -19.58
CA VAL A 308 23.87 18.50 -18.24
C VAL A 308 25.08 18.61 -17.31
N ILE A 309 25.98 17.63 -17.30
CA ILE A 309 27.15 17.60 -16.40
C ILE A 309 28.08 18.83 -16.58
N PRO A 310 28.62 19.13 -17.79
CA PRO A 310 29.49 20.29 -17.97
C PRO A 310 28.75 21.63 -17.76
N MET A 311 27.47 21.73 -18.15
CA MET A 311 26.67 22.94 -17.88
C MET A 311 26.50 23.20 -16.38
N PHE A 312 26.27 22.15 -15.58
CA PHE A 312 26.22 22.27 -14.12
C PHE A 312 27.59 22.65 -13.53
N ILE A 313 28.69 22.05 -14.00
CA ILE A 313 30.05 22.39 -13.56
C ILE A 313 30.38 23.86 -13.88
N ILE A 314 30.03 24.35 -15.07
CA ILE A 314 30.22 25.77 -15.45
C ILE A 314 29.45 26.71 -14.51
N LEU A 315 28.21 26.39 -14.14
CA LEU A 315 27.44 27.23 -13.23
C LEU A 315 27.91 27.16 -11.77
N VAL A 316 28.38 26.00 -11.31
CA VAL A 316 29.04 25.88 -10.00
C VAL A 316 30.35 26.69 -9.99
N ALA A 317 31.12 26.68 -11.09
CA ALA A 317 32.29 27.53 -11.23
C ALA A 317 31.92 29.03 -11.26
N MET A 318 30.89 29.43 -12.01
CA MET A 318 30.39 30.82 -12.01
C MET A 318 29.85 31.29 -10.64
N TRP A 319 29.42 30.35 -9.79
CA TRP A 319 29.02 30.64 -8.41
C TRP A 319 30.21 30.81 -7.45
N PHE A 320 31.22 29.95 -7.54
CA PHE A 320 32.44 30.11 -6.71
C PHE A 320 33.31 31.28 -7.16
N PHE A 321 33.41 31.52 -8.47
CA PHE A 321 34.03 32.69 -9.07
C PHE A 321 32.98 33.78 -9.36
N LYS A 322 32.07 34.01 -8.39
CA LYS A 322 31.05 35.06 -8.50
C LYS A 322 31.73 36.41 -8.70
N ASP A 323 31.42 37.05 -9.82
CA ASP A 323 31.82 38.43 -10.10
C ASP A 323 31.16 39.36 -9.07
N PRO A 324 31.92 40.15 -8.29
CA PRO A 324 31.35 41.04 -7.28
C PRO A 324 30.41 42.10 -7.87
N ASN A 325 30.51 42.37 -9.18
CA ASN A 325 29.62 43.31 -9.85
C ASN A 325 28.20 42.76 -10.06
N TYR A 326 27.95 41.45 -9.91
CA TYR A 326 26.59 40.89 -10.02
C TYR A 326 25.60 41.55 -9.04
N ASP A 327 26.05 41.98 -7.86
CA ASP A 327 25.20 42.64 -6.85
C ASP A 327 24.87 44.09 -7.20
N GLN A 328 25.51 44.66 -8.23
CA GLN A 328 25.27 46.00 -8.74
C GLN A 328 24.31 46.01 -9.95
N ILE A 329 23.91 44.83 -10.45
CA ILE A 329 23.08 44.71 -11.66
C ILE A 329 21.60 44.89 -11.31
N PRO A 330 20.91 45.94 -11.81
CA PRO A 330 19.50 46.18 -11.52
C PRO A 330 18.63 45.00 -11.95
N GLY A 331 17.72 44.56 -11.07
CA GLY A 331 16.77 43.47 -11.35
C GLY A 331 17.36 42.06 -11.39
N PHE A 332 18.67 41.86 -11.16
CA PHE A 332 19.30 40.55 -11.26
C PHE A 332 18.66 39.50 -10.34
N PHE A 333 18.40 39.88 -9.08
CA PHE A 333 17.79 39.02 -8.07
C PHE A 333 16.30 38.76 -8.32
N ASP A 334 15.56 39.72 -8.87
CA ASP A 334 14.14 39.59 -9.19
C ASP A 334 13.86 38.48 -10.23
N VAL A 335 14.84 38.18 -11.09
CA VAL A 335 14.72 37.12 -12.10
C VAL A 335 15.00 35.72 -11.53
N LEU A 336 15.73 35.60 -10.41
CA LEU A 336 16.11 34.30 -9.84
C LEU A 336 14.93 33.42 -9.37
N PRO A 337 13.84 33.94 -8.75
CA PRO A 337 12.62 33.18 -8.49
C PRO A 337 12.07 32.46 -9.72
N ILE A 338 12.11 33.09 -10.90
CA ILE A 338 11.57 32.53 -12.15
C ILE A 338 12.37 31.29 -12.58
N PHE A 339 13.71 31.40 -12.57
CA PHE A 339 14.59 30.25 -12.82
C PHE A 339 14.46 29.18 -11.74
N ARG A 340 14.35 29.56 -10.45
CA ARG A 340 14.15 28.63 -9.32
C ARG A 340 12.88 27.81 -9.46
N SER A 341 11.75 28.44 -9.79
CA SER A 341 10.46 27.77 -10.00
C SER A 341 10.59 26.59 -10.96
N ILE A 342 11.10 26.88 -12.15
CA ILE A 342 11.21 25.92 -13.26
C ILE A 342 12.27 24.87 -12.95
N GLY A 343 13.41 25.27 -12.35
CA GLY A 343 14.45 24.34 -11.90
C GLY A 343 13.94 23.33 -10.87
N LEU A 344 13.10 23.76 -9.90
CA LEU A 344 12.51 22.88 -8.89
C LEU A 344 11.44 21.94 -9.48
N TYR A 345 10.64 22.37 -10.47
CA TYR A 345 9.76 21.47 -11.21
C TYR A 345 10.55 20.39 -11.99
N ILE A 346 11.66 20.79 -12.64
CA ILE A 346 12.54 19.86 -13.38
C ILE A 346 13.24 18.88 -12.42
N LEU A 347 13.72 19.37 -11.26
CA LEU A 347 14.29 18.55 -10.18
C LEU A 347 13.27 17.52 -9.68
N TYR A 348 12.00 17.90 -9.47
CA TYR A 348 10.98 16.91 -9.13
C TYR A 348 10.74 15.90 -10.25
N GLY A 349 10.88 16.27 -11.53
CA GLY A 349 10.88 15.33 -12.65
C GLY A 349 11.96 14.25 -12.51
N TRP A 350 13.20 14.64 -12.17
CA TRP A 350 14.29 13.70 -11.89
C TRP A 350 14.00 12.79 -10.69
N LEU A 351 13.52 13.37 -9.57
CA LEU A 351 13.16 12.65 -8.35
C LEU A 351 11.98 11.69 -8.55
N TYR A 352 10.99 12.05 -9.36
CA TYR A 352 9.88 11.17 -9.74
C TYR A 352 10.37 10.01 -10.62
N GLY A 353 11.34 10.25 -11.51
CA GLY A 353 12.03 9.18 -12.24
C GLY A 353 12.78 8.21 -11.32
N ILE A 354 13.41 8.70 -10.24
CA ILE A 354 14.03 7.86 -9.20
C ILE A 354 12.97 7.02 -8.47
N ASN A 355 11.83 7.61 -8.10
CA ASN A 355 10.71 6.88 -7.50
C ASN A 355 10.25 5.72 -8.40
N LEU A 356 9.97 5.99 -9.68
CA LEU A 356 9.61 4.97 -10.67
C LEU A 356 10.69 3.89 -10.79
N PHE A 357 11.96 4.26 -10.92
CA PHE A 357 13.07 3.32 -11.02
C PHE A 357 13.17 2.39 -9.80
N VAL A 358 13.01 2.92 -8.59
CA VAL A 358 13.01 2.11 -7.36
C VAL A 358 11.80 1.16 -7.34
N TRP A 359 10.61 1.62 -7.71
CA TRP A 359 9.42 0.74 -7.79
C TRP A 359 9.57 -0.35 -8.87
N GLU A 360 10.12 -0.02 -10.04
CA GLU A 360 10.44 -0.96 -11.13
C GLU A 360 11.51 -1.99 -10.73
N ARG A 361 12.58 -1.54 -10.04
CA ARG A 361 13.72 -2.37 -9.63
C ARG A 361 13.36 -3.40 -8.57
N TYR A 362 12.45 -3.03 -7.66
CA TYR A 362 11.95 -3.86 -6.56
C TYR A 362 10.56 -4.46 -6.84
N LYS A 363 10.07 -4.37 -8.09
CA LYS A 363 8.83 -5.00 -8.58
C LYS A 363 7.57 -4.63 -7.77
N VAL A 364 7.51 -3.39 -7.27
CA VAL A 364 6.29 -2.81 -6.67
C VAL A 364 5.32 -2.49 -7.80
N ASN A 365 4.09 -3.04 -7.79
CA ASN A 365 3.09 -2.72 -8.80
C ASN A 365 2.45 -1.32 -8.53
N PHE A 366 3.22 -0.28 -8.83
CA PHE A 366 2.80 1.12 -8.71
C PHE A 366 1.68 1.48 -9.70
N ALA A 367 1.67 0.87 -10.89
CA ALA A 367 0.61 1.07 -11.88
C ALA A 367 -0.74 0.65 -11.31
N TYR A 368 -0.80 -0.49 -10.62
CA TYR A 368 -1.99 -0.92 -9.89
C TYR A 368 -2.36 0.03 -8.75
N LEU A 369 -1.40 0.37 -7.88
CA LEU A 369 -1.60 1.23 -6.72
C LEU A 369 -2.18 2.61 -7.08
N PHE A 370 -1.81 3.16 -8.24
CA PHE A 370 -2.32 4.44 -8.76
C PHE A 370 -3.51 4.30 -9.73
N GLU A 371 -4.03 3.10 -9.96
CA GLU A 371 -5.10 2.81 -10.93
C GLU A 371 -4.74 3.33 -12.35
N PHE A 372 -3.50 3.11 -12.78
CA PHE A 372 -3.01 3.36 -14.15
C PHE A 372 -3.21 2.14 -15.05
N ASP A 373 -3.07 2.35 -16.36
CA ASP A 373 -3.04 1.26 -17.35
C ASP A 373 -1.81 0.35 -17.11
N PRO A 374 -1.99 -0.97 -16.89
CA PRO A 374 -0.87 -1.90 -16.64
C PRO A 374 0.05 -2.12 -17.86
N VAL A 375 -0.41 -1.77 -19.07
CA VAL A 375 0.36 -1.84 -20.33
C VAL A 375 0.97 -0.47 -20.67
N ASN A 376 0.18 0.61 -20.57
CA ASN A 376 0.54 1.92 -21.14
C ASN A 376 0.95 3.01 -20.13
N HIS A 377 1.37 2.65 -18.91
CA HIS A 377 1.94 3.60 -17.94
C HIS A 377 3.34 4.12 -18.34
N LEU A 378 3.75 5.24 -17.74
CA LEU A 378 5.11 5.76 -17.90
C LEU A 378 6.12 4.98 -17.05
N LYS A 379 7.29 4.76 -17.63
CA LYS A 379 8.46 4.12 -17.01
C LYS A 379 9.55 5.15 -16.71
N SER A 380 10.42 4.84 -15.75
CA SER A 380 11.58 5.65 -15.30
C SER A 380 12.32 6.35 -16.45
N ILE A 381 12.76 5.60 -17.46
CA ILE A 381 13.52 6.08 -18.63
C ILE A 381 12.81 7.23 -19.39
N LYS A 382 11.47 7.19 -19.48
CA LYS A 382 10.67 8.16 -20.25
C LYS A 382 10.55 9.48 -19.50
N ILE A 383 10.42 9.41 -18.16
CA ILE A 383 10.49 10.57 -17.28
C ILE A 383 11.90 11.18 -17.31
N TRP A 384 12.95 10.39 -17.10
CA TRP A 384 14.33 10.92 -17.09
C TRP A 384 14.75 11.53 -18.44
N LYS A 385 14.38 10.94 -19.58
CA LYS A 385 14.61 11.53 -20.91
C LYS A 385 13.87 12.86 -21.08
N THR A 386 12.69 13.01 -20.49
CA THR A 386 11.94 14.28 -20.51
C THR A 386 12.62 15.31 -19.60
N ALA A 387 12.99 14.91 -18.38
CA ALA A 387 13.67 15.76 -17.41
C ALA A 387 15.03 16.26 -17.92
N SER A 388 15.84 15.40 -18.55
CA SER A 388 17.16 15.78 -19.08
C SER A 388 17.07 16.79 -20.22
N VAL A 389 16.13 16.62 -21.16
CA VAL A 389 15.85 17.61 -22.21
C VAL A 389 15.48 18.96 -21.61
N LEU A 390 14.54 18.98 -20.63
CA LEU A 390 14.15 20.22 -19.95
C LEU A 390 15.31 20.85 -19.15
N THR A 391 16.19 20.03 -18.56
CA THR A 391 17.38 20.51 -17.83
C THR A 391 18.37 21.20 -18.77
N VAL A 392 18.62 20.63 -19.97
CA VAL A 392 19.46 21.28 -21.00
C VAL A 392 18.85 22.62 -21.44
N PHE A 393 17.54 22.68 -21.70
CA PHE A 393 16.88 23.96 -22.02
C PHE A 393 17.02 24.98 -20.88
N TRP A 394 16.79 24.58 -19.62
CA TRP A 394 16.94 25.46 -18.46
C TRP A 394 18.34 26.04 -18.35
N PHE A 395 19.38 25.20 -18.50
CA PHE A 395 20.77 25.67 -18.52
C PHE A 395 21.07 26.60 -19.69
N VAL A 396 20.56 26.33 -20.89
CA VAL A 396 20.76 27.21 -22.06
C VAL A 396 20.09 28.57 -21.83
N PHE A 397 18.84 28.62 -21.37
CA PHE A 397 18.17 29.89 -21.07
C PHE A 397 18.83 30.66 -19.93
N PHE A 398 19.34 29.98 -18.89
CA PHE A 398 20.04 30.63 -17.78
C PHE A 398 21.43 31.13 -18.19
N PHE A 399 22.17 30.37 -19.00
CA PHE A 399 23.45 30.81 -19.58
C PHE A 399 23.25 32.04 -20.48
N LEU A 400 22.28 32.01 -21.40
CA LEU A 400 21.98 33.14 -22.29
C LEU A 400 21.57 34.39 -21.50
N TYR A 401 20.80 34.24 -20.42
CA TYR A 401 20.50 35.32 -19.47
C TYR A 401 21.79 35.89 -18.86
N LEU A 402 22.64 35.07 -18.24
CA LEU A 402 23.89 35.51 -17.61
C LEU A 402 24.85 36.17 -18.61
N SER A 403 25.01 35.61 -19.81
CA SER A 403 25.85 36.18 -20.87
C SER A 403 25.33 37.52 -21.40
N THR A 404 24.01 37.68 -21.50
CA THR A 404 23.38 38.96 -21.91
C THR A 404 23.51 40.01 -20.82
N VAL A 405 23.27 39.62 -19.56
CA VAL A 405 23.42 40.47 -18.37
C VAL A 405 24.87 40.99 -18.22
N LYS A 406 25.87 40.20 -18.60
CA LYS A 406 27.28 40.63 -18.66
C LYS A 406 27.69 41.36 -19.95
N GLY A 407 26.76 41.61 -20.88
CA GLY A 407 27.05 42.27 -22.15
C GLY A 407 27.85 41.44 -23.16
N TYR A 408 28.09 40.15 -22.90
CA TYR A 408 28.76 39.25 -23.86
C TYR A 408 27.87 38.86 -25.05
N LEU A 409 26.55 38.99 -24.91
CA LEU A 409 25.56 38.74 -25.96
C LEU A 409 24.51 39.86 -25.99
N THR A 410 24.04 40.20 -27.18
CA THR A 410 23.03 41.25 -27.43
C THR A 410 21.87 40.75 -28.31
N ILE A 411 21.75 39.43 -28.49
CA ILE A 411 20.78 38.77 -29.39
C ILE A 411 19.33 39.10 -29.02
N LEU A 412 19.05 39.20 -27.72
CA LEU A 412 17.74 39.47 -27.15
C LEU A 412 17.93 40.08 -25.75
N ASP A 413 17.10 41.04 -25.38
CA ASP A 413 17.12 41.66 -24.04
C ASP A 413 16.91 40.60 -22.94
N ALA A 414 17.74 40.68 -21.89
CA ALA A 414 17.86 39.68 -20.82
C ALA A 414 16.52 39.28 -20.18
N LYS A 415 15.55 40.21 -20.09
CA LYS A 415 14.24 39.97 -19.45
C LYS A 415 13.34 38.97 -20.20
N TRP A 416 13.63 38.67 -21.46
CA TRP A 416 12.82 37.75 -22.27
C TRP A 416 13.18 36.27 -22.10
N TYR A 417 14.45 35.92 -21.80
CA TYR A 417 14.86 34.52 -21.60
C TYR A 417 14.04 33.79 -20.51
N PRO A 418 13.88 34.34 -19.28
CA PRO A 418 12.99 33.76 -18.27
C PRO A 418 11.52 33.67 -18.73
N LEU A 419 10.98 34.67 -19.45
CA LEU A 419 9.60 34.64 -19.95
C LEU A 419 9.39 33.52 -20.97
N ILE A 420 10.26 33.41 -21.97
CA ILE A 420 10.17 32.40 -23.04
C ILE A 420 10.25 31.00 -22.43
N MET A 421 11.15 30.78 -21.47
CA MET A 421 11.26 29.51 -20.75
C MET A 421 10.01 29.21 -19.89
N GLY A 422 9.44 30.22 -19.21
CA GLY A 422 8.20 30.07 -18.44
C GLY A 422 6.99 29.75 -19.31
N LEU A 423 6.82 30.46 -20.42
CA LEU A 423 5.78 30.20 -21.42
C LEU A 423 5.94 28.80 -22.03
N MET A 424 7.17 28.38 -22.35
CA MET A 424 7.46 27.02 -22.84
C MET A 424 7.06 25.94 -21.81
N MET A 425 7.31 26.17 -20.52
CA MET A 425 6.91 25.22 -19.47
C MET A 425 5.38 25.14 -19.32
N ILE A 426 4.67 26.27 -19.37
CA ILE A 426 3.19 26.30 -19.35
C ILE A 426 2.62 25.61 -20.60
N PHE A 427 3.18 25.88 -21.78
CA PHE A 427 2.84 25.25 -23.06
C PHE A 427 2.99 23.72 -22.99
N ILE A 428 4.11 23.22 -22.46
CA ILE A 428 4.37 21.79 -22.26
C ILE A 428 3.44 21.17 -21.20
N ALA A 429 3.10 21.90 -20.14
CA ALA A 429 2.19 21.42 -19.11
C ALA A 429 0.75 21.26 -19.63
N VAL A 430 0.21 22.30 -20.25
CA VAL A 430 -1.24 22.46 -20.50
C VAL A 430 -1.70 21.86 -21.85
N LEU A 431 -0.92 21.96 -22.93
CA LEU A 431 -1.48 21.73 -24.27
C LEU A 431 -1.88 20.27 -24.55
N PRO A 432 -3.05 20.02 -25.18
CA PRO A 432 -3.53 18.67 -25.52
C PRO A 432 -2.79 18.03 -26.72
N MET A 433 -1.65 18.59 -27.14
CA MET A 433 -0.83 18.04 -28.21
C MET A 433 -0.16 16.72 -27.80
N HIS A 434 0.06 15.82 -28.76
CA HIS A 434 0.63 14.48 -28.53
C HIS A 434 2.09 14.48 -28.03
N PHE A 435 2.78 15.62 -28.07
CA PHE A 435 4.10 15.80 -27.48
C PHE A 435 4.09 15.57 -25.96
N VAL A 436 5.24 15.12 -25.42
CA VAL A 436 5.50 14.95 -23.98
C VAL A 436 4.37 14.20 -23.24
N HIS A 437 4.09 12.97 -23.67
CA HIS A 437 3.27 12.00 -22.91
C HIS A 437 1.86 12.48 -22.50
N LEU A 438 1.09 12.99 -23.47
CA LEU A 438 -0.28 13.52 -23.33
C LEU A 438 -1.17 12.78 -22.31
N SER A 439 -1.28 11.45 -22.38
CA SER A 439 -2.13 10.65 -21.46
C SER A 439 -1.77 10.85 -19.98
N ALA A 440 -0.48 10.96 -19.65
CA ALA A 440 -0.03 11.21 -18.28
C ALA A 440 -0.31 12.66 -17.84
N ARG A 441 -0.10 13.64 -18.72
CA ARG A 441 -0.41 15.06 -18.45
C ARG A 441 -1.91 15.26 -18.23
N TYR A 442 -2.76 14.66 -19.06
CA TYR A 442 -4.22 14.68 -18.90
C TYR A 442 -4.68 13.95 -17.61
N THR A 443 -4.01 12.85 -17.24
CA THR A 443 -4.27 12.15 -15.97
C THR A 443 -3.90 13.02 -14.76
N LEU A 444 -2.77 13.75 -14.82
CA LEU A 444 -2.37 14.70 -13.79
C LEU A 444 -3.36 15.86 -13.68
N LEU A 445 -3.74 16.49 -14.80
CA LEU A 445 -4.74 17.57 -14.83
C LEU A 445 -6.10 17.11 -14.25
N LYS A 446 -6.54 15.87 -14.56
CA LYS A 446 -7.74 15.27 -13.95
C LYS A 446 -7.61 15.06 -12.44
N VAL A 447 -6.43 14.71 -11.94
CA VAL A 447 -6.19 14.60 -10.50
C VAL A 447 -6.18 15.98 -9.85
N LEU A 448 -5.50 16.97 -10.43
CA LEU A 448 -5.46 18.35 -9.93
C LEU A 448 -6.87 18.97 -9.88
N GLY A 449 -7.68 18.82 -10.92
CA GLY A 449 -9.08 19.26 -10.93
C GLY A 449 -9.93 18.62 -9.83
N LYS A 450 -9.66 17.35 -9.47
CA LYS A 450 -10.29 16.70 -8.31
C LYS A 450 -9.83 17.24 -6.94
N LEU A 451 -8.65 17.85 -6.86
CA LEU A 451 -8.22 18.54 -5.64
C LEU A 451 -9.02 19.83 -5.45
N LEU A 452 -9.22 20.61 -6.52
CA LEU A 452 -9.99 21.86 -6.48
C LEU A 452 -11.42 21.66 -5.98
N ILE A 453 -12.07 20.54 -6.33
CA ILE A 453 -13.43 20.19 -5.87
C ILE A 453 -13.47 19.31 -4.62
N THR A 454 -12.37 19.13 -3.89
CA THR A 454 -12.39 18.47 -2.57
C THR A 454 -13.13 19.38 -1.58
N PRO A 455 -14.10 18.89 -0.77
CA PRO A 455 -14.36 17.48 -0.41
C PRO A 455 -15.50 16.79 -1.18
N PHE A 456 -16.02 17.36 -2.26
CA PHE A 456 -17.26 16.92 -2.91
C PHE A 456 -17.14 15.65 -3.79
N GLY A 457 -15.95 15.05 -3.90
CA GLY A 457 -15.70 13.84 -4.70
C GLY A 457 -14.94 12.76 -3.94
N HIS A 458 -15.16 11.49 -4.32
CA HIS A 458 -14.51 10.33 -3.73
C HIS A 458 -12.97 10.34 -3.94
N ILE A 459 -12.22 10.22 -2.85
CA ILE A 459 -10.76 10.37 -2.80
C ILE A 459 -10.05 9.01 -2.84
N ARG A 460 -9.36 8.71 -3.95
CA ARG A 460 -8.59 7.46 -4.13
C ARG A 460 -7.10 7.69 -3.85
N PHE A 461 -6.30 6.64 -4.02
CA PHE A 461 -4.87 6.68 -3.66
C PHE A 461 -4.08 7.73 -4.43
N ARG A 462 -4.33 7.87 -5.74
CA ARG A 462 -3.68 8.88 -6.58
C ARG A 462 -4.02 10.32 -6.19
N GLU A 463 -5.29 10.62 -5.88
CA GLU A 463 -5.70 11.97 -5.51
C GLU A 463 -5.03 12.44 -4.20
N PHE A 464 -4.98 11.61 -3.14
CA PHE A 464 -4.32 12.04 -1.91
C PHE A 464 -2.78 12.03 -2.02
N PHE A 465 -2.20 11.11 -2.80
CA PHE A 465 -0.74 11.08 -3.02
C PHE A 465 -0.25 12.33 -3.76
N VAL A 466 -0.94 12.77 -4.81
CA VAL A 466 -0.58 14.01 -5.53
C VAL A 466 -0.78 15.23 -4.63
N ALA A 467 -1.86 15.28 -3.84
CA ALA A 467 -2.04 16.37 -2.87
C ALA A 467 -0.94 16.40 -1.79
N ASP A 468 -0.44 15.24 -1.35
CA ASP A 468 0.72 15.17 -0.43
C ASP A 468 2.01 15.64 -1.12
N VAL A 469 2.20 15.36 -2.42
CA VAL A 469 3.29 15.96 -3.20
C VAL A 469 3.17 17.48 -3.29
N LEU A 470 1.95 18.02 -3.45
CA LEU A 470 1.74 19.47 -3.53
C LEU A 470 2.12 20.21 -2.24
N THR A 471 2.03 19.59 -1.05
CA THR A 471 2.52 20.23 0.19
C THR A 471 4.03 20.45 0.19
N SER A 472 4.76 19.80 -0.72
CA SER A 472 6.21 19.94 -0.92
C SER A 472 6.55 20.80 -2.16
N MET A 473 5.55 21.28 -2.89
CA MET A 473 5.66 22.12 -4.09
C MET A 473 5.43 23.61 -3.82
N VAL A 474 5.37 24.02 -2.54
CA VAL A 474 5.03 25.40 -2.15
C VAL A 474 5.92 26.42 -2.86
N ILE A 475 7.25 26.30 -2.75
CA ILE A 475 8.20 27.25 -3.37
C ILE A 475 8.00 27.40 -4.88
N PRO A 476 8.04 26.33 -5.71
CA PRO A 476 7.85 26.52 -7.14
C PRO A 476 6.47 27.05 -7.51
N ILE A 477 5.42 26.78 -6.72
CA ILE A 477 4.08 27.37 -6.90
C ILE A 477 4.08 28.87 -6.57
N THR A 478 4.66 29.29 -5.45
CA THR A 478 4.75 30.72 -5.07
C THR A 478 5.66 31.50 -6.02
N ASP A 479 6.75 30.90 -6.48
CA ASP A 479 7.63 31.48 -7.50
C ASP A 479 6.93 31.55 -8.88
N THR A 480 6.02 30.61 -9.21
CA THR A 480 5.18 30.72 -10.42
C THR A 480 4.23 31.92 -10.32
N ALA A 481 3.63 32.15 -9.15
CA ALA A 481 2.78 33.30 -8.92
C ALA A 481 3.56 34.63 -8.94
N TYR A 482 4.79 34.64 -8.40
CA TYR A 482 5.72 35.75 -8.55
C TYR A 482 6.01 36.04 -10.03
N MET A 483 6.37 35.01 -10.83
CA MET A 483 6.62 35.16 -12.26
C MET A 483 5.42 35.78 -13.00
N LEU A 484 4.20 35.28 -12.75
CA LEU A 484 3.00 35.82 -13.37
C LEU A 484 2.78 37.28 -12.97
N CYS A 485 2.91 37.62 -11.68
CA CYS A 485 2.84 38.99 -11.22
C CYS A 485 3.89 39.87 -11.91
N TYR A 486 5.16 39.47 -11.89
CA TYR A 486 6.31 40.24 -12.37
C TYR A 486 6.13 40.71 -13.82
N TYR A 487 5.53 39.87 -14.67
CA TYR A 487 5.20 40.23 -16.05
C TYR A 487 3.90 41.04 -16.19
N PHE A 488 2.82 40.70 -15.47
CA PHE A 488 1.55 41.44 -15.56
C PHE A 488 1.56 42.81 -14.87
N SER A 489 2.41 43.04 -13.87
CA SER A 489 2.57 44.31 -13.14
C SER A 489 3.44 45.34 -13.85
N ASN A 490 4.10 44.94 -14.95
CA ASN A 490 5.19 45.67 -15.62
C ASN A 490 6.46 45.89 -14.77
N SER A 491 6.65 45.16 -13.66
CA SER A 491 7.89 45.22 -12.83
C SER A 491 9.15 44.94 -13.67
N TRP A 492 9.05 44.09 -14.69
CA TRP A 492 10.15 43.76 -15.63
C TRP A 492 10.72 44.94 -16.42
N ASN A 493 10.03 46.08 -16.48
CA ASN A 493 10.44 47.24 -17.29
C ASN A 493 10.91 48.43 -16.43
N GLY A 494 11.56 48.16 -15.29
CA GLY A 494 12.23 49.17 -14.47
C GLY A 494 11.33 49.96 -13.52
N GLY A 495 10.08 49.50 -13.29
CA GLY A 495 9.23 50.01 -12.22
C GLY A 495 9.56 49.39 -10.86
N GLU A 496 9.08 50.01 -9.77
CA GLU A 496 9.14 49.42 -8.43
C GLU A 496 8.52 48.01 -8.40
N ASN A 497 9.15 47.06 -7.72
CA ASN A 497 8.71 45.68 -7.73
C ASN A 497 7.53 45.39 -6.78
N LYS A 498 6.35 45.85 -7.20
CA LYS A 498 5.03 45.66 -6.55
C LYS A 498 4.65 44.20 -6.28
N CYS A 499 5.37 43.23 -6.86
CA CYS A 499 5.12 41.81 -6.66
C CYS A 499 5.64 41.26 -5.34
N HIS A 500 6.56 41.95 -4.65
CA HIS A 500 6.89 41.61 -3.27
C HIS A 500 5.71 41.88 -2.32
N ASP A 501 5.04 43.02 -2.46
CA ASP A 501 3.86 43.36 -1.66
C ASP A 501 2.63 42.54 -2.04
N PHE A 502 2.41 42.28 -3.33
CA PHE A 502 1.33 41.38 -3.77
C PHE A 502 1.49 39.95 -3.19
N ASN A 503 2.74 39.45 -3.14
CA ASN A 503 3.02 38.15 -2.54
C ASN A 503 2.94 38.13 -1.00
N LYS A 504 2.92 39.29 -0.31
CA LYS A 504 2.78 39.39 1.16
C LYS A 504 1.54 38.65 1.69
N PHE A 505 0.49 38.55 0.86
CA PHE A 505 -0.72 37.76 1.15
C PHE A 505 -0.91 36.57 0.19
N LEU A 506 -0.57 36.70 -1.10
CA LEU A 506 -0.80 35.60 -2.05
C LEU A 506 0.07 34.37 -1.77
N ALA A 507 1.34 34.54 -1.38
CA ALA A 507 2.22 33.41 -1.11
C ALA A 507 1.77 32.58 0.13
N PRO A 508 1.34 33.20 1.25
CA PRO A 508 0.59 32.50 2.30
C PRO A 508 -0.63 31.71 1.82
N CYS A 509 -1.50 32.30 0.99
CA CYS A 509 -2.70 31.61 0.48
C CYS A 509 -2.35 30.39 -0.38
N LEU A 510 -1.36 30.52 -1.28
CA LEU A 510 -0.87 29.41 -2.10
C LEU A 510 -0.16 28.33 -1.25
N THR A 511 0.50 28.72 -0.16
CA THR A 511 1.08 27.80 0.82
C THR A 511 0.00 27.05 1.60
N PHE A 512 -1.12 27.69 1.94
CA PHE A 512 -2.22 27.14 2.74
C PHE A 512 -3.02 26.07 1.97
N LEU A 513 -3.30 26.29 0.68
CA LEU A 513 -4.20 25.46 -0.13
C LEU A 513 -3.87 23.95 -0.17
N PRO A 514 -2.61 23.51 -0.39
CA PRO A 514 -2.27 22.08 -0.36
C PRO A 514 -2.58 21.37 0.97
N PHE A 515 -2.34 22.04 2.09
CA PHE A 515 -2.63 21.48 3.42
C PHE A 515 -4.13 21.49 3.71
N LEU A 516 -4.86 22.52 3.26
CA LEU A 516 -6.32 22.56 3.32
C LEU A 516 -6.95 21.41 2.53
N TRP A 517 -6.53 21.18 1.28
CA TRP A 517 -7.01 20.04 0.49
C TRP A 517 -6.70 18.70 1.17
N ARG A 518 -5.51 18.52 1.74
CA ARG A 518 -5.19 17.29 2.49
C ARG A 518 -6.03 17.12 3.75
N MET A 519 -6.31 18.18 4.51
CA MET A 519 -7.23 18.17 5.64
C MET A 519 -8.64 17.75 5.21
N LEU A 520 -9.21 18.43 4.20
CA LEU A 520 -10.55 18.17 3.68
C LEU A 520 -10.70 16.75 3.10
N GLN A 521 -9.67 16.23 2.40
CA GLN A 521 -9.63 14.84 1.94
C GLN A 521 -9.64 13.83 3.10
N CYS A 522 -8.94 14.13 4.19
CA CYS A 522 -8.92 13.25 5.38
C CYS A 522 -10.28 13.26 6.09
N CYS A 523 -10.90 14.42 6.25
CA CYS A 523 -12.28 14.53 6.76
C CYS A 523 -13.27 13.78 5.86
N ARG A 524 -13.19 13.97 4.52
CA ARG A 524 -14.08 13.27 3.58
C ARG A 524 -13.92 11.75 3.66
N ARG A 525 -12.70 11.24 3.76
CA ARG A 525 -12.46 9.78 3.90
C ARG A 525 -12.93 9.20 5.23
N PHE A 526 -13.00 9.99 6.29
CA PHE A 526 -13.66 9.56 7.53
C PHE A 526 -15.18 9.58 7.42
N TYR A 527 -15.75 10.54 6.68
CA TYR A 527 -17.18 10.58 6.36
C TYR A 527 -17.60 9.39 5.48
N ASP A 528 -16.81 9.05 4.45
CA ASP A 528 -17.06 7.89 3.57
C ASP A 528 -16.89 6.53 4.28
N ASP A 529 -16.01 6.44 5.28
CA ASP A 529 -15.76 5.22 6.05
C ASP A 529 -15.39 5.54 7.50
N HIS A 530 -16.39 5.54 8.38
CA HIS A 530 -16.25 5.80 9.81
C HIS A 530 -15.34 4.78 10.54
N THR A 531 -14.99 3.63 9.92
CA THR A 531 -14.00 2.70 10.50
C THR A 531 -12.57 3.24 10.40
N GLN A 532 -12.30 4.14 9.44
CA GLN A 532 -10.99 4.78 9.26
C GLN A 532 -10.77 5.97 10.21
N ARG A 533 -11.02 5.80 11.51
CA ARG A 533 -10.83 6.83 12.57
C ARG A 533 -9.46 7.50 12.54
N SER A 534 -8.43 6.81 12.06
CA SER A 534 -7.08 7.36 11.86
C SER A 534 -7.02 8.54 10.88
N GLN A 535 -7.99 8.71 9.97
CA GLN A 535 -8.02 9.90 9.09
C GLN A 535 -8.32 11.19 9.85
N LEU A 536 -8.99 11.15 11.02
CA LEU A 536 -9.16 12.35 11.85
C LEU A 536 -7.82 12.81 12.45
N LEU A 537 -7.00 11.87 12.93
CA LEU A 537 -5.62 12.14 13.35
C LEU A 537 -4.76 12.62 12.16
N ASN A 538 -5.00 12.09 10.96
CA ASN A 538 -4.35 12.57 9.74
C ASN A 538 -4.77 14.02 9.42
N ALA A 539 -6.04 14.39 9.62
CA ALA A 539 -6.53 15.75 9.44
C ALA A 539 -5.92 16.71 10.46
N LEU A 540 -5.86 16.34 11.75
CA LEU A 540 -5.22 17.14 12.81
C LEU A 540 -3.74 17.45 12.53
N LYS A 541 -3.01 16.51 11.92
CA LYS A 541 -1.64 16.75 11.42
C LYS A 541 -1.58 17.88 10.38
N TYR A 542 -2.56 17.98 9.48
CA TYR A 542 -2.66 19.09 8.52
C TYR A 542 -3.19 20.37 9.18
N VAL A 543 -4.06 20.30 10.20
CA VAL A 543 -4.44 21.47 11.01
C VAL A 543 -3.21 22.08 11.69
N ALA A 544 -2.34 21.27 12.30
CA ALA A 544 -1.09 21.74 12.89
C ALA A 544 -0.16 22.44 11.88
N ALA A 545 -0.20 22.05 10.60
CA ALA A 545 0.50 22.75 9.52
C ALA A 545 -0.15 24.10 9.18
N LEU A 546 -1.48 24.13 9.05
CA LEU A 546 -2.24 25.36 8.78
C LEU A 546 -2.06 26.41 9.89
N VAL A 547 -1.97 25.97 11.16
CA VAL A 547 -1.67 26.84 12.31
C VAL A 547 -0.26 27.44 12.23
N VAL A 548 0.77 26.67 11.84
CA VAL A 548 2.12 27.21 11.60
C VAL A 548 2.12 28.27 10.49
N ILE A 549 1.40 28.01 9.38
CA ILE A 549 1.28 28.94 8.26
C ILE A 549 0.57 30.23 8.68
N LEU A 550 -0.52 30.11 9.45
CA LEU A 550 -1.28 31.25 9.98
C LEU A 550 -0.42 32.14 10.88
N PHE A 551 0.20 31.59 11.93
CA PHE A 551 0.98 32.41 12.86
C PHE A 551 2.25 33.00 12.23
N ASN A 552 2.86 32.35 11.24
CA ASN A 552 3.91 33.00 10.45
C ASN A 552 3.39 34.21 9.66
N THR A 553 2.22 34.07 9.06
CA THR A 553 1.60 35.12 8.24
C THR A 553 1.20 36.32 9.11
N LEU A 554 0.72 36.07 10.34
CA LEU A 554 0.43 37.13 11.32
C LEU A 554 1.72 37.81 11.78
N HIS A 555 2.75 37.05 12.19
CA HIS A 555 4.07 37.59 12.56
C HIS A 555 4.67 38.46 11.44
N ALA A 556 4.79 37.93 10.22
CA ALA A 556 5.46 38.60 9.11
C ALA A 556 4.71 39.84 8.56
N ASN A 557 3.42 39.99 8.87
CA ASN A 557 2.58 41.04 8.28
C ASN A 557 2.00 42.06 9.28
N LEU A 558 1.94 41.74 10.58
CA LEU A 558 1.34 42.58 11.62
C LEU A 558 2.31 43.00 12.74
N GLU A 559 3.48 42.36 12.86
CA GLU A 559 4.52 42.77 13.82
C GLU A 559 5.55 43.64 13.10
N GLU A 560 5.36 44.97 13.14
CA GLU A 560 6.19 45.94 12.39
C GLU A 560 7.56 46.20 13.01
N ASN A 561 7.74 45.86 14.29
CA ASN A 561 9.00 46.03 15.03
C ASN A 561 9.80 44.72 15.09
N ASP A 562 11.14 44.80 15.07
CA ASP A 562 12.04 43.64 15.25
C ASP A 562 11.95 42.99 16.66
N SER A 563 11.24 43.65 17.59
CA SER A 563 10.88 43.10 18.90
C SER A 563 10.06 41.81 18.77
N TRP A 564 10.12 40.95 19.79
CA TRP A 564 9.40 39.67 19.76
C TRP A 564 7.93 39.89 20.13
N GLY A 565 7.04 39.86 19.14
CA GLY A 565 5.60 39.90 19.36
C GLY A 565 4.97 38.53 19.67
N PRO A 566 3.70 38.50 20.09
CA PRO A 566 3.02 37.28 20.52
C PRO A 566 2.85 36.25 19.40
N PHE A 567 2.69 36.67 18.14
CA PHE A 567 2.55 35.73 17.02
C PHE A 567 3.87 35.03 16.73
N ARG A 568 5.01 35.73 16.87
CA ARG A 568 6.36 35.14 16.78
C ARG A 568 6.59 34.06 17.84
N TYR A 569 6.23 34.33 19.10
CA TYR A 569 6.35 33.34 20.18
C TYR A 569 5.48 32.10 19.91
N ILE A 570 4.21 32.28 19.54
CA ILE A 570 3.31 31.16 19.23
C ILE A 570 3.84 30.36 18.04
N TRP A 571 4.27 31.02 16.96
CA TRP A 571 4.84 30.41 15.76
C TRP A 571 6.04 29.50 16.08
N ILE A 572 6.98 30.00 16.90
CA ILE A 572 8.16 29.23 17.34
C ILE A 572 7.77 28.01 18.18
N LEU A 573 6.70 28.09 18.99
CA LEU A 573 6.19 26.95 19.77
C LEU A 573 5.44 25.92 18.92
N VAL A 574 4.66 26.34 17.91
CA VAL A 574 3.88 25.41 17.08
C VAL A 574 4.71 24.69 16.01
N ILE A 575 5.85 25.26 15.56
CA ILE A 575 6.73 24.61 14.58
C ILE A 575 7.22 23.22 15.07
N PRO A 576 7.84 23.06 16.24
CA PRO A 576 8.30 21.75 16.71
C PRO A 576 7.15 20.75 16.84
N VAL A 577 6.01 21.17 17.40
CA VAL A 577 4.83 20.31 17.59
C VAL A 577 4.33 19.76 16.24
N SER A 578 4.13 20.64 15.25
CA SER A 578 3.72 20.27 13.89
C SER A 578 4.76 19.38 13.20
N THR A 579 6.05 19.72 13.35
CA THR A 579 7.19 19.00 12.77
C THR A 579 7.30 17.57 13.31
N PHE A 580 7.29 17.39 14.64
CA PHE A 580 7.40 16.08 15.28
C PHE A 580 6.14 15.22 15.10
N TYR A 581 4.94 15.82 15.06
CA TYR A 581 3.71 15.10 14.72
C TYR A 581 3.77 14.55 13.28
N ALA A 582 4.14 15.39 12.31
CA ALA A 582 4.22 14.97 10.92
C ALA A 582 5.39 14.00 10.65
N PHE A 583 6.52 14.12 11.37
CA PHE A 583 7.61 13.15 11.37
C PHE A 583 7.16 11.77 11.89
N SER A 584 6.47 11.76 13.04
CA SER A 584 5.92 10.54 13.64
C SER A 584 4.88 9.90 12.73
N TRP A 585 4.05 10.71 12.06
CA TRP A 585 3.09 10.24 11.08
C TRP A 585 3.75 9.52 9.89
N ASP A 586 4.81 10.11 9.31
CA ASP A 586 5.52 9.50 8.18
C ASP A 586 5.98 8.08 8.54
N ILE A 587 6.66 7.94 9.68
CA ILE A 587 7.30 6.69 10.11
C ILE A 587 6.29 5.64 10.57
N LEU A 588 5.29 6.03 11.36
CA LEU A 588 4.34 5.10 11.97
C LEU A 588 3.18 4.74 11.03
N MET A 589 2.65 5.70 10.27
CA MET A 589 1.39 5.55 9.53
C MET A 589 1.58 5.49 8.01
N ASP A 590 2.45 6.34 7.46
CA ASP A 590 2.66 6.37 6.01
C ASP A 590 3.66 5.32 5.52
N TRP A 591 4.69 4.98 6.31
CA TRP A 591 5.69 3.94 6.03
C TRP A 591 5.43 2.63 6.82
N GLY A 592 4.54 2.65 7.81
CA GLY A 592 4.20 1.49 8.65
C GLY A 592 5.41 0.83 9.31
N LEU A 593 6.44 1.61 9.62
CA LEU A 593 7.79 1.07 9.75
C LEU A 593 8.00 0.34 11.07
N PHE A 594 7.27 0.70 12.13
CA PHE A 594 7.33 0.03 13.44
C PHE A 594 6.01 -0.69 13.72
N ARG A 595 6.10 -1.89 14.31
CA ARG A 595 4.96 -2.56 14.94
C ARG A 595 5.12 -2.52 16.46
N VAL A 596 4.03 -2.16 17.11
CA VAL A 596 3.86 -2.26 18.57
C VAL A 596 3.50 -3.70 18.90
N LYS A 597 4.35 -4.40 19.65
CA LYS A 597 4.00 -5.70 20.25
C LYS A 597 3.85 -5.54 21.76
N LYS A 598 2.72 -5.97 22.33
CA LYS A 598 2.58 -6.17 23.78
C LYS A 598 3.46 -7.37 24.16
N VAL A 599 4.40 -7.18 25.07
CA VAL A 599 5.30 -8.25 25.55
C VAL A 599 4.54 -9.13 26.54
N LYS A 600 4.69 -10.46 26.46
CA LYS A 600 4.07 -11.37 27.44
C LYS A 600 4.80 -11.26 28.80
N PRO A 601 4.10 -11.44 29.94
CA PRO A 601 4.76 -11.43 31.26
C PRO A 601 5.94 -12.42 31.36
N GLU A 602 5.78 -13.62 30.79
CA GLU A 602 6.80 -14.68 30.73
C GLU A 602 8.10 -14.26 30.02
N GLU A 603 8.00 -13.50 28.91
CA GLU A 603 9.19 -12.98 28.20
C GLU A 603 9.94 -11.96 29.05
N ARG A 604 9.21 -11.17 29.86
CA ARG A 604 9.74 -10.05 30.65
C ARG A 604 10.78 -10.52 31.68
N ALA A 605 10.52 -11.65 32.34
CA ALA A 605 11.46 -12.28 33.27
C ALA A 605 12.75 -12.73 32.56
N ARG A 606 12.64 -13.45 31.43
CA ARG A 606 13.80 -13.94 30.67
C ARG A 606 14.67 -12.80 30.11
N THR A 607 14.09 -11.66 29.75
CA THR A 607 14.86 -10.53 29.18
C THR A 607 15.76 -9.78 30.16
N GLN A 608 15.58 -9.90 31.48
CA GLN A 608 16.42 -9.16 32.43
C GLN A 608 17.89 -9.59 32.37
N LEU A 609 18.17 -10.89 32.24
CA LEU A 609 19.53 -11.43 32.17
C LEU A 609 20.25 -11.14 30.84
N GLU A 610 19.51 -10.90 29.75
CA GLU A 610 20.08 -10.51 28.45
C GLU A 610 20.26 -8.99 28.26
N ALA A 611 19.63 -8.16 29.10
CA ALA A 611 19.47 -6.73 28.86
C ALA A 611 20.80 -5.99 28.61
N LEU A 612 21.84 -6.33 29.39
CA LEU A 612 23.19 -5.77 29.29
C LEU A 612 23.84 -5.94 27.91
N LYS A 613 23.48 -6.97 27.13
CA LYS A 613 24.02 -7.21 25.78
C LYS A 613 23.16 -6.61 24.65
N LYS A 614 21.95 -6.09 24.94
CA LYS A 614 20.98 -5.62 23.92
C LYS A 614 20.69 -4.11 23.93
N PHE A 615 21.30 -3.36 24.85
CA PHE A 615 21.04 -1.92 25.11
C PHE A 615 20.98 -1.03 23.84
N PHE A 616 21.79 -1.31 22.82
CA PHE A 616 21.83 -0.52 21.57
C PHE A 616 20.79 -0.90 20.49
N THR A 617 19.93 -1.90 20.68
CA THR A 617 19.17 -2.50 19.55
C THR A 617 17.64 -2.38 19.63
N GLU A 618 17.02 -2.59 20.79
CA GLU A 618 15.55 -2.61 20.92
C GLU A 618 15.05 -2.01 22.23
N GLN A 619 14.25 -0.94 22.14
CA GLN A 619 13.72 -0.23 23.31
C GLN A 619 12.29 -0.72 23.62
N THR A 620 12.04 -1.01 24.90
CA THR A 620 10.73 -1.47 25.40
C THR A 620 10.15 -0.40 26.31
N ILE A 621 9.00 0.17 25.95
CA ILE A 621 8.36 1.30 26.64
C ILE A 621 7.00 0.83 27.16
N CYS A 622 6.76 0.99 28.46
CA CYS A 622 5.49 0.64 29.13
C CYS A 622 4.96 -0.78 28.83
N GLY A 623 5.86 -1.77 28.67
CA GLY A 623 5.50 -3.17 28.34
C GLY A 623 5.25 -3.44 26.84
N TYR A 624 5.49 -2.45 25.98
CA TYR A 624 5.40 -2.58 24.53
C TYR A 624 6.78 -2.51 23.87
N ARG A 625 7.07 -3.48 23.01
CA ARG A 625 8.32 -3.58 22.23
C ARG A 625 8.11 -2.94 20.86
N PHE A 626 8.86 -1.88 20.58
CA PHE A 626 8.83 -1.14 19.31
C PHE A 626 9.85 -1.74 18.34
N ALA A 627 9.40 -2.61 17.45
CA ALA A 627 10.26 -3.30 16.49
C ALA A 627 9.96 -2.87 15.05
N MET A 628 11.00 -2.64 14.23
CA MET A 628 10.81 -2.41 12.79
C MET A 628 10.12 -3.61 12.14
N ARG A 629 9.12 -3.38 11.27
CA ARG A 629 8.37 -4.42 10.56
C ARG A 629 9.31 -5.41 9.87
N GLY A 630 9.06 -6.71 10.05
CA GLY A 630 9.93 -7.77 9.53
C GLY A 630 10.03 -7.76 8.00
N ARG A 631 8.88 -7.58 7.33
CA ARG A 631 8.78 -7.53 5.86
C ARG A 631 9.14 -6.15 5.33
N ARG A 632 10.15 -6.12 4.46
CA ARG A 632 10.79 -4.93 3.87
C ARG A 632 11.26 -5.28 2.45
N LEU A 633 11.05 -4.41 1.47
CA LEU A 633 11.45 -4.66 0.07
C LEU A 633 12.86 -4.14 -0.23
N TYR A 634 13.21 -2.96 0.27
CA TYR A 634 14.46 -2.25 -0.05
C TYR A 634 15.68 -2.77 0.71
N GLY A 635 15.95 -4.07 0.56
CA GLY A 635 17.13 -4.76 1.10
C GLY A 635 16.90 -5.47 2.44
N ARG A 636 17.74 -6.49 2.71
CA ARG A 636 17.70 -7.29 3.95
C ARG A 636 18.13 -6.47 5.19
N SER A 637 19.08 -5.55 5.02
CA SER A 637 19.64 -4.73 6.11
C SER A 637 18.70 -3.59 6.54
N LYS A 638 18.66 -3.30 7.85
CA LYS A 638 17.94 -2.17 8.45
C LYS A 638 18.55 -0.79 8.12
N VAL A 639 19.71 -0.73 7.45
CA VAL A 639 20.47 0.53 7.21
C VAL A 639 19.70 1.55 6.37
N VAL A 640 19.14 1.15 5.21
CA VAL A 640 18.40 2.05 4.30
C VAL A 640 17.27 2.79 5.04
N TYR A 641 16.53 2.06 5.86
CA TYR A 641 15.42 2.58 6.66
C TYR A 641 15.90 3.52 7.79
N ARG A 642 17.05 3.25 8.42
CA ARG A 642 17.64 4.15 9.42
C ARG A 642 18.15 5.45 8.80
N ILE A 643 18.80 5.37 7.64
CA ILE A 643 19.20 6.57 6.87
C ILE A 643 17.95 7.39 6.48
N ALA A 644 16.88 6.74 6.01
CA ALA A 644 15.64 7.41 5.66
C ALA A 644 14.94 8.10 6.85
N ILE A 645 14.92 7.46 8.03
CA ILE A 645 14.42 8.09 9.28
C ILE A 645 15.23 9.35 9.60
N ILE A 646 16.56 9.25 9.62
CA ILE A 646 17.46 10.35 9.99
C ILE A 646 17.33 11.51 8.98
N PHE A 647 17.35 11.19 7.68
CA PHE A 647 17.16 12.18 6.62
C PHE A 647 15.79 12.87 6.72
N ASN A 648 14.71 12.12 6.95
CA ASN A 648 13.37 12.72 7.09
C ASN A 648 13.24 13.57 8.37
N LEU A 649 13.95 13.26 9.45
CA LEU A 649 13.97 14.12 10.64
C LEU A 649 14.58 15.49 10.31
N PHE A 650 15.82 15.52 9.81
CA PHE A 650 16.53 16.77 9.52
C PHE A 650 15.88 17.54 8.37
N ALA A 651 15.47 16.87 7.29
CA ALA A 651 14.86 17.51 6.14
C ALA A 651 13.49 18.14 6.45
N ARG A 652 12.77 17.69 7.50
CA ARG A 652 11.52 18.36 7.91
C ARG A 652 11.74 19.77 8.48
N PHE A 653 12.91 20.06 9.04
CA PHE A 653 13.26 21.42 9.47
C PHE A 653 13.56 22.37 8.29
N ALA A 654 13.82 21.84 7.08
CA ALA A 654 14.00 22.68 5.89
C ALA A 654 12.73 23.48 5.56
N TRP A 655 11.54 22.89 5.75
CA TRP A 655 10.26 23.59 5.57
C TRP A 655 10.09 24.75 6.58
N ALA A 656 10.48 24.56 7.85
CA ALA A 656 10.55 25.68 8.79
C ALA A 656 11.52 26.77 8.31
N GLY A 657 12.65 26.38 7.71
CA GLY A 657 13.58 27.28 7.00
C GLY A 657 12.95 28.07 5.85
N THR A 658 12.10 27.45 5.02
CA THR A 658 11.40 28.14 3.90
C THR A 658 10.44 29.25 4.36
N ILE A 659 9.91 29.13 5.57
CA ILE A 659 8.89 30.01 6.13
C ILE A 659 9.52 31.10 7.02
N SER A 660 10.73 30.88 7.53
CA SER A 660 11.38 31.71 8.55
C SER A 660 11.87 33.08 8.04
N THR A 661 11.50 34.13 8.79
CA THR A 661 11.99 35.50 8.62
C THR A 661 13.47 35.67 8.92
N PHE A 662 14.07 34.77 9.71
CA PHE A 662 15.47 34.84 10.19
C PHE A 662 16.51 34.92 9.07
N PHE A 663 16.24 34.32 7.91
CA PHE A 663 17.18 34.24 6.79
C PHE A 663 17.09 35.42 5.79
N LYS A 664 16.54 36.57 6.23
CA LYS A 664 16.19 37.75 5.40
C LYS A 664 17.25 38.15 4.36
N ASN A 665 18.54 38.10 4.71
CA ASN A 665 19.65 38.58 3.88
C ASN A 665 20.19 37.52 2.88
N ASN A 666 19.76 36.26 2.97
CA ASN A 666 20.22 35.14 2.11
C ASN A 666 19.04 34.37 1.47
N LYS A 667 17.85 35.00 1.41
CA LYS A 667 16.59 34.36 1.03
C LYS A 667 16.66 33.54 -0.26
N GLU A 668 17.15 34.12 -1.36
CA GLU A 668 17.05 33.47 -2.67
C GLU A 668 17.90 32.20 -2.78
N SER A 669 19.12 32.24 -2.24
CA SER A 669 20.07 31.12 -2.16
C SER A 669 19.57 30.00 -1.23
N LEU A 670 18.91 30.37 -0.13
CA LEU A 670 18.37 29.41 0.84
C LEU A 670 17.03 28.82 0.39
N ALA A 671 16.22 29.56 -0.36
CA ALA A 671 14.96 29.07 -0.93
C ALA A 671 15.19 27.92 -1.93
N ILE A 672 16.20 28.02 -2.82
CA ILE A 672 16.52 26.90 -3.72
C ILE A 672 17.08 25.68 -2.96
N LEU A 673 17.87 25.89 -1.91
CA LEU A 673 18.38 24.82 -1.04
C LEU A 673 17.25 24.10 -0.29
N PHE A 674 16.44 24.84 0.48
CA PHE A 674 15.35 24.27 1.27
C PHE A 674 14.26 23.66 0.37
N GLY A 675 13.94 24.26 -0.77
CA GLY A 675 13.03 23.69 -1.77
C GLY A 675 13.54 22.37 -2.32
N SER A 676 14.84 22.28 -2.65
CA SER A 676 15.47 21.03 -3.08
C SER A 676 15.41 19.96 -1.99
N ILE A 677 15.70 20.31 -0.73
CA ILE A 677 15.63 19.39 0.40
C ILE A 677 14.21 18.86 0.63
N GLU A 678 13.18 19.71 0.58
CA GLU A 678 11.78 19.29 0.77
C GLU A 678 11.28 18.40 -0.38
N LEU A 679 11.69 18.66 -1.62
CA LEU A 679 11.42 17.76 -2.75
C LEU A 679 12.14 16.42 -2.62
N MET A 680 13.42 16.40 -2.20
CA MET A 680 14.17 15.17 -1.91
C MET A 680 13.55 14.39 -0.74
N ARG A 681 13.05 15.08 0.29
CA ARG A 681 12.30 14.48 1.40
C ARG A 681 11.01 13.84 0.91
N ARG A 682 10.25 14.52 0.04
CA ARG A 682 9.03 13.97 -0.57
C ARG A 682 9.33 12.78 -1.49
N CYS A 683 10.48 12.76 -2.17
CA CYS A 683 10.98 11.60 -2.91
C CYS A 683 11.23 10.40 -1.97
N SER A 684 12.01 10.58 -0.90
CA SER A 684 12.22 9.55 0.12
C SER A 684 10.90 9.03 0.69
N TRP A 685 10.00 9.93 1.11
CA TRP A 685 8.66 9.56 1.59
C TRP A 685 7.87 8.75 0.55
N SER A 686 7.93 9.11 -0.73
CA SER A 686 7.21 8.43 -1.82
C SER A 686 7.63 6.96 -1.95
N ILE A 687 8.93 6.68 -1.84
CA ILE A 687 9.51 5.34 -1.91
C ILE A 687 8.89 4.44 -0.83
N PHE A 688 9.06 4.79 0.45
CA PHE A 688 8.56 3.98 1.57
C PHE A 688 7.01 4.02 1.68
N ARG A 689 6.35 5.07 1.19
CA ARG A 689 4.89 5.14 1.14
C ARG A 689 4.29 4.10 0.19
N LEU A 690 4.85 3.91 -1.01
CA LEU A 690 4.36 2.88 -1.92
C LEU A 690 4.75 1.47 -1.49
N GLU A 691 5.91 1.30 -0.87
CA GLU A 691 6.31 0.04 -0.23
C GLU A 691 5.31 -0.40 0.85
N TRP A 692 4.91 0.52 1.73
CA TRP A 692 3.90 0.24 2.75
C TRP A 692 2.51 0.08 2.14
N ALA A 693 2.15 0.83 1.09
CA ALA A 693 0.88 0.63 0.40
C ALA A 693 0.78 -0.75 -0.27
N ALA A 694 1.90 -1.29 -0.79
CA ALA A 694 1.96 -2.66 -1.28
C ALA A 694 1.87 -3.68 -0.13
N ILE A 695 2.76 -3.58 0.88
CA ILE A 695 2.84 -4.56 1.97
C ILE A 695 1.56 -4.57 2.84
N ALA A 696 0.96 -3.42 3.16
CA ALA A 696 -0.25 -3.37 3.95
C ALA A 696 -1.49 -3.93 3.22
N ASN A 697 -1.53 -3.80 1.90
CA ASN A 697 -2.59 -4.39 1.09
C ASN A 697 -2.39 -5.92 0.95
N ASP A 698 -1.15 -6.37 0.74
CA ASP A 698 -0.74 -7.79 0.82
C ASP A 698 -1.10 -8.46 2.17
N GLU A 699 -1.03 -7.69 3.25
CA GLU A 699 -1.34 -8.12 4.62
C GLU A 699 -2.81 -7.87 5.03
N GLY A 700 -3.67 -7.40 4.13
CA GLY A 700 -5.13 -7.30 4.32
C GLY A 700 -5.66 -6.07 5.07
N TRP A 701 -4.85 -5.03 5.29
CA TRP A 701 -5.21 -3.86 6.11
C TRP A 701 -6.00 -2.75 5.38
N ARG A 702 -6.60 -3.03 4.21
CA ARG A 702 -7.53 -2.12 3.52
C ARG A 702 -8.72 -2.89 2.93
N LYS A 703 -9.92 -2.33 3.09
CA LYS A 703 -11.19 -2.86 2.53
C LYS A 703 -11.35 -2.74 1.00
N HIS A 704 -10.45 -2.04 0.29
CA HIS A 704 -10.56 -1.84 -1.15
C HIS A 704 -9.36 -2.42 -1.91
N ASN A 705 -9.67 -3.30 -2.86
CA ASN A 705 -8.85 -3.69 -4.01
C ASN A 705 -7.37 -3.93 -3.70
N PHE A 706 -7.13 -5.12 -3.14
CA PHE A 706 -5.83 -5.75 -2.94
C PHE A 706 -4.81 -5.50 -4.07
N VAL A 707 -3.50 -5.41 -3.75
CA VAL A 707 -2.39 -5.06 -4.67
C VAL A 707 -1.54 -6.28 -4.99
N PRO A 708 -1.25 -6.59 -6.27
CA PRO A 708 -0.57 -7.83 -6.60
C PRO A 708 0.90 -7.79 -6.18
N GLY A 709 1.30 -8.75 -5.35
CA GLY A 709 2.70 -9.06 -5.09
C GLY A 709 3.46 -9.57 -6.33
N ILE A 710 4.75 -9.78 -6.13
CA ILE A 710 5.72 -10.10 -7.18
C ILE A 710 5.37 -11.46 -7.84
N PRO A 711 5.41 -11.59 -9.19
CA PRO A 711 5.10 -12.86 -9.87
C PRO A 711 5.90 -14.06 -9.34
N ILE A 712 5.19 -14.97 -8.67
CA ILE A 712 5.78 -16.05 -7.85
C ILE A 712 6.52 -17.10 -8.72
N TYR A 713 6.21 -17.20 -10.02
CA TYR A 713 6.92 -18.06 -10.97
C TYR A 713 8.45 -17.87 -10.96
N ASN A 714 8.94 -16.65 -10.72
CA ASN A 714 10.37 -16.36 -10.62
C ASN A 714 11.01 -16.73 -9.27
N MET A 715 10.23 -17.07 -8.24
CA MET A 715 10.75 -17.56 -6.96
C MET A 715 11.02 -19.07 -6.99
N TYR A 716 10.18 -19.84 -7.70
CA TYR A 716 10.32 -21.30 -7.86
C TYR A 716 11.45 -21.75 -8.80
N LYS A 717 12.34 -20.84 -9.21
CA LYS A 717 13.57 -21.15 -9.97
C LYS A 717 14.83 -20.47 -9.37
N GLN A 718 14.73 -20.05 -8.10
CA GLN A 718 15.84 -19.60 -7.25
C GLN A 718 15.88 -20.32 -5.88
N GLN A 719 15.12 -21.42 -5.78
CA GLN A 719 15.42 -22.57 -4.93
C GLN A 719 15.76 -23.73 -5.86
#